data_AF-A0A8J1US91-F1
#
_entry.id   AF-A0A8J1US91-F1
#
_cell.length_a   1.000
_cell.length_b   1.000
_cell.length_c   1.000
_cell.angle_alpha   90.00
_cell.angle_beta   90.00
_cell.angle_gamma   90.00
#
_symmetry.space_group_name_H-M   'P 1'
#
loop_
_entity.id
_entity.type
_entity.pdbx_description
1 polymer ?
#
loop_
_entity_poly.entity_id
_entity_poly.type
_entity_poly.pdbx_seq_one_letter_code
_entity_poly.pdbx_strand_id
1 'polypeptide(L)'
;GSLFPIAGVGGGGGPMPAPPPGAVAGQPGAIGSIPSGPSANENLEELKEPVSTRILFPETWIWSSASTGANGRASVSAVIPDTITSWVASAFALHPTAGLGVAPTTAKLTVFQPFFISLTLPYSVVRGEEFGLIITVFNYMDDDMEVTLTLKKSLDFKVKHGNDIDSMEPVNKEVVEKIMIPANSGKSQTIWIVTEELGNVKIEVMAQSTAAADAVERTLLVEPEGVTKYINKMVFHDLSAGAYSETYDLSVPTTAINGSKRGEICVVGDIMGPALDADKLSKMLRVPTGCGEQNMLGFVPNVFVLKYLEAVDRDTSAIRTKATANMEIGYQRELNYQKKKNDVGSFSAFGDHDPEGSMWLTAFVIRSFAQARPYISDTIDNNKIKDAMVWIINEQKSDGMFPENGKVCHKDMQGGSATKATMTSYVLLALLENKDMDGAPDNTASAITKAVGFVEGQIDGTDDPYALAIMAYALTVAESSRAQDTINKLMSKKISSGDQTYWEPEGYVEPPVCDPSMRWCPYNHQAGATLIETAAYALLTFVAKDDMNNALPVLRWLTKQRNSLGGFSSTQDTVMGLWALSEFGIMATSGDINVAVSVTADTFTHSFDTITNTNAVILQCVVIPQENDEVAVSMTGQGAGLVQVSLQY
;
A
#
# COMPACT_ATOMS: atom_id res chain seq x y z
N GLY A 1 -11.08 25.94 -0.37
CA GLY A 1 -12.44 25.59 -0.80
C GLY A 1 -12.48 25.50 -2.30
N SER A 2 -12.36 24.28 -2.82
CA SER A 2 -12.58 23.91 -4.22
C SER A 2 -12.51 22.38 -4.28
N LEU A 3 -13.68 21.76 -4.21
CA LEU A 3 -13.89 20.32 -4.36
C LEU A 3 -13.70 19.96 -5.85
N PHE A 4 -12.80 19.03 -6.15
CA PHE A 4 -12.79 18.31 -7.42
C PHE A 4 -12.72 16.79 -7.16
N PRO A 5 -13.43 15.98 -7.95
CA PRO A 5 -13.83 14.64 -7.59
C PRO A 5 -12.73 13.61 -7.86
N ILE A 6 -12.62 12.64 -6.96
CA ILE A 6 -11.81 11.44 -7.12
C ILE A 6 -12.54 10.54 -8.14
N ALA A 7 -11.95 10.38 -9.32
CA ALA A 7 -12.42 9.41 -10.31
C ALA A 7 -12.05 8.00 -9.83
N GLY A 8 -13.00 7.33 -9.18
CA GLY A 8 -12.94 5.90 -8.92
C GLY A 8 -13.01 5.13 -10.23
N VAL A 9 -12.07 4.22 -10.45
CA VAL A 9 -12.14 3.20 -11.50
C VAL A 9 -13.25 2.23 -11.08
N GLY A 10 -14.48 2.55 -11.47
CA GLY A 10 -15.63 1.68 -11.30
C GLY A 10 -15.49 0.46 -12.20
N GLY A 11 -15.54 -0.73 -11.61
CA GLY A 11 -15.72 -1.97 -12.35
C GLY A 11 -17.00 -1.88 -13.18
N GLY A 12 -16.86 -1.96 -14.49
CA GLY A 12 -17.97 -1.90 -15.44
C GLY A 12 -18.88 -3.11 -15.26
N GLY A 13 -20.00 -2.92 -14.56
CA GLY A 13 -21.16 -3.78 -14.72
C GLY A 13 -21.68 -3.65 -16.15
N GLY A 14 -21.64 -4.74 -16.92
CA GLY A 14 -22.27 -4.77 -18.23
C GLY A 14 -23.78 -4.49 -18.13
N PRO A 15 -24.39 -3.89 -19.17
CA PRO A 15 -25.80 -3.52 -19.12
C PRO A 15 -26.70 -4.77 -19.07
N MET A 16 -27.64 -4.78 -18.13
CA MET A 16 -28.79 -5.69 -18.18
C MET A 16 -29.73 -5.29 -19.33
N PRO A 17 -30.47 -6.25 -19.93
CA PRO A 17 -31.35 -5.97 -21.06
C PRO A 17 -32.51 -5.04 -20.65
N ALA A 18 -32.81 -4.07 -21.51
CA ALA A 18 -33.90 -3.10 -21.32
C ALA A 18 -35.29 -3.76 -21.50
N PRO A 19 -36.33 -3.31 -20.76
CA PRO A 19 -37.69 -3.79 -20.95
C PRO A 19 -38.34 -3.16 -22.20
N PRO A 20 -39.38 -3.81 -22.79
CA PRO A 20 -40.08 -3.29 -23.96
C PRO A 20 -40.94 -2.06 -23.60
N PRO A 21 -41.18 -1.14 -24.56
CA PRO A 21 -41.88 0.12 -24.29
C PRO A 21 -43.39 -0.07 -24.28
N GLY A 22 -44.05 0.33 -23.19
CA GLY A 22 -45.50 0.53 -23.18
C GLY A 22 -46.16 0.50 -21.81
N ALA A 23 -46.19 1.63 -21.11
CA ALA A 23 -47.25 1.92 -20.15
C ALA A 23 -47.33 3.44 -19.90
N VAL A 24 -48.51 3.99 -20.17
CA VAL A 24 -48.84 5.42 -20.10
C VAL A 24 -49.15 5.80 -18.65
N ALA A 25 -48.64 6.96 -18.21
CA ALA A 25 -48.91 7.52 -16.89
C ALA A 25 -50.39 7.93 -16.71
N GLY A 26 -51.07 7.39 -15.69
CA GLY A 26 -52.38 7.85 -15.22
C GLY A 26 -52.25 8.69 -13.94
N GLN A 27 -52.87 9.88 -13.94
CA GLN A 27 -52.95 10.81 -12.81
C GLN A 27 -53.96 10.36 -11.71
N PRO A 28 -53.88 10.92 -10.48
CA PRO A 28 -54.51 10.37 -9.29
C PRO A 28 -55.99 10.74 -9.11
N GLY A 29 -56.82 9.75 -8.80
CA GLY A 29 -58.23 9.90 -8.40
C GLY A 29 -58.40 9.96 -6.88
N ALA A 30 -59.36 10.79 -6.44
CA ALA A 30 -59.58 11.24 -5.07
C ALA A 30 -60.12 10.19 -4.08
N ILE A 31 -59.89 10.51 -2.81
CA ILE A 31 -60.26 9.81 -1.57
C ILE A 31 -61.79 9.64 -1.45
N GLY A 32 -62.24 8.40 -1.22
CA GLY A 32 -63.63 8.03 -0.91
C GLY A 32 -63.69 7.13 0.33
N SER A 33 -64.60 7.47 1.22
CA SER A 33 -64.82 6.99 2.60
C SER A 33 -65.21 5.51 2.77
N ILE A 34 -64.78 4.94 3.90
CA ILE A 34 -65.01 3.58 4.43
C ILE A 34 -66.47 3.40 4.91
N PRO A 35 -67.10 2.23 4.65
CA PRO A 35 -68.10 1.65 5.54
C PRO A 35 -67.60 0.37 6.22
N SER A 36 -68.00 0.21 7.48
CA SER A 36 -67.59 -0.79 8.45
C SER A 36 -68.36 -2.12 8.40
N GLY A 37 -67.60 -3.24 8.43
CA GLY A 37 -67.99 -4.59 8.92
C GLY A 37 -68.62 -5.56 7.91
N PRO A 38 -68.46 -6.90 8.04
CA PRO A 38 -68.15 -7.65 9.28
C PRO A 38 -66.92 -8.59 9.21
N SER A 39 -66.54 -9.11 10.38
CA SER A 39 -65.45 -10.07 10.62
C SER A 39 -65.56 -11.34 9.78
N ALA A 40 -64.45 -11.72 9.12
CA ALA A 40 -64.25 -13.04 8.57
C ALA A 40 -62.83 -13.50 8.94
N ASN A 41 -62.73 -14.74 9.44
CA ASN A 41 -61.50 -15.44 9.79
C ASN A 41 -60.38 -15.17 8.78
N GLU A 42 -59.31 -14.51 9.22
CA GLU A 42 -58.04 -14.52 8.50
C GLU A 42 -57.44 -15.92 8.64
N ASN A 43 -57.60 -16.75 7.60
CA ASN A 43 -56.62 -17.78 7.32
C ASN A 43 -55.29 -17.05 7.07
N LEU A 44 -54.42 -16.98 8.08
CA LEU A 44 -53.04 -16.56 7.89
C LEU A 44 -52.39 -17.59 6.96
N GLU A 45 -52.27 -17.28 5.67
CA GLU A 45 -51.51 -18.10 4.74
C GLU A 45 -50.07 -18.23 5.25
N GLU A 46 -49.60 -19.47 5.38
CA GLU A 46 -48.27 -19.77 5.92
C GLU A 46 -47.19 -19.26 4.96
N LEU A 47 -46.30 -18.39 5.45
CA LEU A 47 -45.18 -17.87 4.67
C LEU A 47 -44.16 -18.98 4.42
N LYS A 48 -43.53 -18.99 3.24
CA LYS A 48 -42.44 -19.92 2.99
C LYS A 48 -41.20 -19.57 3.79
N GLU A 49 -40.45 -20.60 4.15
CA GLU A 49 -39.13 -20.47 4.74
C GLU A 49 -38.05 -20.52 3.65
N PRO A 50 -36.97 -19.74 3.78
CA PRO A 50 -35.84 -19.81 2.86
C PRO A 50 -35.18 -21.20 2.98
N VAL A 51 -34.74 -21.75 1.85
CA VAL A 51 -34.07 -23.07 1.81
C VAL A 51 -32.74 -23.03 2.56
N SER A 52 -32.03 -21.91 2.47
CA SER A 52 -30.78 -21.64 3.19
C SER A 52 -30.50 -20.14 3.18
N THR A 53 -29.82 -19.63 4.20
CA THR A 53 -29.26 -18.27 4.19
C THR A 53 -28.03 -18.23 3.30
N ARG A 54 -28.04 -17.30 2.33
CA ARG A 54 -26.94 -17.07 1.40
C ARG A 54 -25.84 -16.29 2.10
N ILE A 55 -24.64 -16.86 2.16
CA ILE A 55 -23.50 -16.32 2.93
C ILE A 55 -22.22 -16.23 2.08
N LEU A 56 -22.11 -17.01 1.00
CA LEU A 56 -20.88 -17.16 0.22
C LEU A 56 -20.93 -16.33 -1.06
N PHE A 57 -20.28 -15.17 -1.04
CA PHE A 57 -20.25 -14.21 -2.16
C PHE A 57 -18.82 -13.87 -2.62
N PRO A 58 -18.05 -14.85 -3.13
CA PRO A 58 -16.70 -14.63 -3.58
C PRO A 58 -16.67 -13.82 -4.87
N GLU A 59 -15.59 -13.07 -5.09
CA GLU A 59 -15.31 -12.45 -6.39
C GLU A 59 -14.87 -13.49 -7.44
N THR A 60 -14.07 -14.47 -7.00
CA THR A 60 -13.57 -15.59 -7.83
C THR A 60 -13.98 -16.92 -7.22
N TRP A 61 -14.60 -17.79 -8.01
CA TRP A 61 -15.12 -19.08 -7.53
C TRP A 61 -14.13 -20.25 -7.66
N ILE A 62 -13.66 -20.55 -8.89
CA ILE A 62 -12.83 -21.73 -9.16
C ILE A 62 -11.45 -21.29 -9.67
N TRP A 63 -10.42 -21.58 -8.88
CA TRP A 63 -9.01 -21.48 -9.27
C TRP A 63 -8.25 -22.73 -8.82
N SER A 64 -8.28 -23.78 -9.65
CA SER A 64 -7.76 -25.11 -9.28
C SER A 64 -7.13 -25.80 -10.48
N SER A 65 -6.11 -26.63 -10.24
CA SER A 65 -5.50 -27.51 -11.24
C SER A 65 -5.92 -28.97 -11.03
N ALA A 66 -6.08 -29.74 -12.11
CA ALA A 66 -6.27 -31.18 -12.06
C ALA A 66 -5.42 -31.88 -13.13
N SER A 67 -4.85 -33.03 -12.79
CA SER A 67 -4.16 -33.88 -13.76
C SER A 67 -5.17 -34.73 -14.54
N THR A 68 -5.02 -34.76 -15.84
CA THR A 68 -5.83 -35.63 -16.70
C THR A 68 -5.36 -37.08 -16.58
N GLY A 69 -6.31 -38.03 -16.61
CA GLY A 69 -5.99 -39.46 -16.70
C GLY A 69 -5.47 -39.82 -18.09
N ALA A 70 -5.12 -41.11 -18.30
CA ALA A 70 -4.66 -41.62 -19.59
C ALA A 70 -5.66 -41.42 -20.75
N ASN A 71 -6.94 -41.13 -20.43
CA ASN A 71 -7.99 -40.79 -21.37
C ASN A 71 -8.09 -39.29 -21.69
N GLY A 72 -7.18 -38.46 -21.17
CA GLY A 72 -7.16 -37.01 -21.36
C GLY A 72 -8.27 -36.25 -20.63
N ARG A 73 -8.96 -36.86 -19.66
CA ARG A 73 -10.08 -36.24 -18.93
C ARG A 73 -9.71 -35.99 -17.48
N ALA A 74 -10.14 -34.85 -16.97
CA ALA A 74 -10.16 -34.50 -15.55
C ALA A 74 -11.55 -33.93 -15.22
N SER A 75 -12.00 -34.13 -13.99
CA SER A 75 -13.26 -33.55 -13.49
C SER A 75 -12.98 -32.81 -12.20
N VAL A 76 -13.48 -31.59 -12.10
CA VAL A 76 -13.43 -30.76 -10.91
C VAL A 76 -14.87 -30.52 -10.48
N SER A 77 -15.17 -30.85 -9.22
CA SER A 77 -16.48 -30.58 -8.63
C SER A 77 -16.33 -29.49 -7.59
N ALA A 78 -17.19 -28.48 -7.68
CA ALA A 78 -17.25 -27.36 -6.73
C ALA A 78 -18.71 -27.01 -6.46
N VAL A 79 -18.99 -26.53 -5.25
CA VAL A 79 -20.31 -26.04 -4.88
C VAL A 79 -20.47 -24.62 -5.42
N ILE A 80 -21.58 -24.35 -6.12
CA ILE A 80 -21.89 -23.05 -6.70
C ILE A 80 -22.02 -22.00 -5.59
N PRO A 81 -21.43 -20.80 -5.70
CA PRO A 81 -21.58 -19.76 -4.69
C PRO A 81 -22.99 -19.17 -4.69
N ASP A 82 -23.34 -18.49 -3.61
CA ASP A 82 -24.67 -17.93 -3.41
C ASP A 82 -24.93 -16.65 -4.24
N THR A 83 -23.96 -16.24 -5.06
CA THR A 83 -24.05 -15.09 -5.96
C THR A 83 -24.94 -15.41 -7.16
N ILE A 84 -26.05 -14.68 -7.27
CA ILE A 84 -26.95 -14.72 -8.43
C ILE A 84 -26.30 -13.91 -9.56
N THR A 85 -25.54 -14.61 -10.40
CA THR A 85 -24.77 -14.02 -11.50
C THR A 85 -24.51 -15.04 -12.61
N SER A 86 -23.91 -14.59 -13.70
CA SER A 86 -23.34 -15.46 -14.71
C SER A 86 -21.85 -15.69 -14.44
N TRP A 87 -21.49 -16.91 -14.05
CA TRP A 87 -20.10 -17.34 -13.93
C TRP A 87 -19.54 -17.72 -15.30
N VAL A 88 -18.34 -17.24 -15.63
CA VAL A 88 -17.63 -17.57 -16.85
C VAL A 88 -16.37 -18.34 -16.49
N ALA A 89 -16.29 -19.60 -16.91
CA ALA A 89 -15.14 -20.47 -16.68
C ALA A 89 -14.26 -20.52 -17.94
N SER A 90 -12.96 -20.27 -17.75
CA SER A 90 -11.91 -20.51 -18.73
C SER A 90 -11.01 -21.64 -18.22
N ALA A 91 -10.31 -22.32 -19.14
CA ALA A 91 -9.41 -23.40 -18.79
C ALA A 91 -8.18 -23.40 -19.70
N PHE A 92 -7.05 -23.87 -19.16
CA PHE A 92 -5.85 -24.16 -19.91
C PHE A 92 -5.20 -25.43 -19.37
N ALA A 93 -4.41 -26.10 -20.20
CA ALA A 93 -3.72 -27.34 -19.88
C ALA A 93 -2.25 -27.28 -20.29
N LEU A 94 -1.39 -27.94 -19.53
CA LEU A 94 0.04 -28.08 -19.81
C LEU A 94 0.35 -29.57 -20.05
N HIS A 95 1.04 -29.88 -21.16
CA HIS A 95 1.49 -31.23 -21.48
C HIS A 95 3.02 -31.25 -21.72
N PRO A 96 3.76 -32.23 -21.18
CA PRO A 96 5.23 -32.25 -21.26
C PRO A 96 5.81 -32.17 -22.68
N THR A 97 5.11 -32.74 -23.67
CA THR A 97 5.56 -32.74 -25.08
C THR A 97 4.74 -31.84 -25.99
N ALA A 98 3.48 -31.53 -25.64
CA ALA A 98 2.58 -30.77 -26.49
C ALA A 98 2.48 -29.29 -26.08
N GLY A 99 3.10 -28.91 -24.95
CA GLY A 99 3.17 -27.54 -24.47
C GLY A 99 1.86 -27.07 -23.82
N LEU A 100 1.61 -25.76 -23.90
CA LEU A 100 0.43 -25.09 -23.38
C LEU A 100 -0.72 -25.15 -24.39
N GLY A 101 -1.90 -25.58 -23.94
CA GLY A 101 -3.16 -25.48 -24.67
C GLY A 101 -4.17 -24.64 -23.90
N VAL A 102 -4.72 -23.61 -24.52
CA VAL A 102 -5.80 -22.78 -23.94
C VAL A 102 -7.13 -23.22 -24.55
N ALA A 103 -8.17 -23.36 -23.73
CA ALA A 103 -9.50 -23.71 -24.23
C ALA A 103 -9.98 -22.63 -25.21
N PRO A 104 -10.48 -23.00 -26.40
CA PRO A 104 -10.87 -22.05 -27.43
C PRO A 104 -12.15 -21.27 -27.07
N THR A 105 -12.93 -21.78 -26.12
CA THR A 105 -14.18 -21.17 -25.66
C THR A 105 -14.25 -21.20 -24.14
N THR A 106 -14.98 -20.23 -23.60
CA THR A 106 -15.35 -20.21 -22.18
C THR A 106 -16.72 -20.86 -22.00
N ALA A 107 -16.91 -21.50 -20.85
CA ALA A 107 -18.22 -22.01 -20.44
C ALA A 107 -18.93 -20.96 -19.58
N LYS A 108 -20.21 -20.72 -19.82
CA LYS A 108 -21.02 -19.79 -19.03
C LYS A 108 -22.07 -20.56 -18.23
N LEU A 109 -22.08 -20.38 -16.92
CA LEU A 109 -23.10 -20.92 -16.01
C LEU A 109 -23.87 -19.76 -15.39
N THR A 110 -25.16 -19.65 -15.70
CA THR A 110 -26.04 -18.64 -15.09
C THR A 110 -26.70 -19.22 -13.86
N VAL A 111 -26.43 -18.61 -12.70
CA VAL A 111 -27.09 -18.90 -11.43
C VAL A 111 -28.23 -17.90 -11.28
N PHE A 112 -29.45 -18.39 -11.20
CA PHE A 112 -30.64 -17.55 -11.18
C PHE A 112 -31.68 -18.11 -10.21
N GLN A 113 -32.30 -17.21 -9.45
CA GLN A 113 -33.43 -17.48 -8.58
C GLN A 113 -34.57 -16.53 -8.99
N PRO A 114 -35.80 -17.02 -9.23
CA PRO A 114 -36.91 -16.15 -9.65
C PRO A 114 -37.33 -15.12 -8.59
N PHE A 115 -37.06 -15.38 -7.32
CA PHE A 115 -37.34 -14.47 -6.21
C PHE A 115 -36.13 -14.42 -5.29
N PHE A 116 -35.55 -13.23 -5.09
CA PHE A 116 -34.37 -13.06 -4.25
C PHE A 116 -34.20 -11.63 -3.74
N ILE A 117 -33.37 -11.46 -2.72
CA ILE A 117 -32.97 -10.17 -2.19
C ILE A 117 -31.49 -9.86 -2.46
N SER A 118 -31.18 -8.57 -2.52
CA SER A 118 -29.80 -8.08 -2.61
C SER A 118 -29.61 -6.95 -1.61
N LEU A 119 -28.56 -7.06 -0.79
CA LEU A 119 -28.17 -6.03 0.17
C LEU A 119 -27.13 -5.11 -0.47
N THR A 120 -27.36 -3.81 -0.40
CA THR A 120 -26.36 -2.80 -0.79
C THR A 120 -25.76 -2.22 0.49
N LEU A 121 -24.48 -2.50 0.71
CA LEU A 121 -23.72 -2.07 1.88
C LEU A 121 -22.54 -1.20 1.43
N PRO A 122 -22.15 -0.19 2.22
CA PRO A 122 -20.86 0.47 2.04
C PRO A 122 -19.72 -0.50 2.34
N TYR A 123 -18.50 -0.14 1.92
CA TYR A 123 -17.29 -0.91 2.26
C TYR A 123 -17.06 -0.95 3.78
N SER A 124 -17.17 0.21 4.43
CA SER A 124 -17.09 0.37 5.89
C SER A 124 -18.02 1.49 6.38
N VAL A 125 -18.29 1.49 7.69
CA VAL A 125 -19.01 2.56 8.41
C VAL A 125 -18.24 2.93 9.68
N VAL A 126 -18.36 4.16 10.16
CA VAL A 126 -17.81 4.55 11.46
C VAL A 126 -18.82 4.19 12.56
N ARG A 127 -18.33 3.67 13.69
CA ARG A 127 -19.18 3.36 14.86
C ARG A 127 -20.01 4.57 15.26
N GLY A 128 -21.31 4.35 15.48
CA GLY A 128 -22.26 5.39 15.84
C GLY A 128 -22.81 6.22 14.68
N GLU A 129 -22.31 6.06 13.44
CA GLU A 129 -22.91 6.71 12.27
C GLU A 129 -24.18 5.99 11.80
N GLU A 130 -25.16 6.79 11.36
CA GLU A 130 -26.40 6.32 10.75
C GLU A 130 -26.17 6.07 9.25
N PHE A 131 -26.46 4.85 8.79
CA PHE A 131 -26.44 4.53 7.36
C PHE A 131 -27.71 3.78 6.94
N GLY A 132 -28.08 3.95 5.68
CA GLY A 132 -29.23 3.26 5.08
C GLY A 132 -28.81 1.92 4.51
N LEU A 133 -29.23 0.82 5.16
CA LEU A 133 -29.21 -0.52 4.56
C LEU A 133 -30.28 -0.59 3.49
N ILE A 134 -29.87 -0.64 2.21
CA ILE A 134 -30.80 -0.77 1.09
C ILE A 134 -30.98 -2.24 0.76
N ILE A 135 -32.20 -2.73 0.94
CA ILE A 135 -32.62 -4.10 0.62
C ILE A 135 -33.43 -4.04 -0.66
N THR A 136 -32.93 -4.60 -1.74
CA THR A 136 -33.67 -4.70 -3.00
C THR A 136 -34.24 -6.10 -3.14
N VAL A 137 -35.57 -6.19 -3.23
CA VAL A 137 -36.29 -7.44 -3.48
C VAL A 137 -36.63 -7.52 -4.96
N PHE A 138 -36.28 -8.63 -5.59
CA PHE A 138 -36.58 -8.92 -6.99
C PHE A 138 -37.64 -10.00 -7.10
N ASN A 139 -38.68 -9.73 -7.88
CA ASN A 139 -39.75 -10.66 -8.21
C ASN A 139 -39.78 -10.86 -9.74
N TYR A 140 -39.22 -11.97 -10.21
CA TYR A 140 -39.31 -12.42 -11.61
C TYR A 140 -40.42 -13.48 -11.81
N MET A 141 -41.37 -13.59 -10.87
CA MET A 141 -42.57 -14.40 -11.04
C MET A 141 -43.66 -13.59 -11.76
N ASP A 142 -44.70 -14.30 -12.21
CA ASP A 142 -45.79 -13.73 -13.02
C ASP A 142 -46.85 -12.98 -12.20
N ASP A 143 -46.87 -13.16 -10.88
CA ASP A 143 -47.84 -12.56 -9.97
C ASP A 143 -47.20 -11.49 -9.07
N ASP A 144 -48.01 -10.48 -8.70
CA ASP A 144 -47.66 -9.50 -7.67
C ASP A 144 -47.55 -10.19 -6.30
N MET A 145 -46.52 -9.86 -5.51
CA MET A 145 -46.23 -10.53 -4.25
C MET A 145 -46.26 -9.55 -3.08
N GLU A 146 -46.99 -9.90 -2.01
CA GLU A 146 -46.78 -9.34 -0.68
C GLU A 146 -45.58 -10.03 -0.04
N VAL A 147 -44.54 -9.26 0.25
CA VAL A 147 -43.29 -9.76 0.84
C VAL A 147 -43.14 -9.19 2.24
N THR A 148 -42.91 -10.08 3.19
CA THR A 148 -42.50 -9.77 4.55
C THR A 148 -40.97 -9.79 4.62
N LEU A 149 -40.36 -8.61 4.78
CA LEU A 149 -38.93 -8.45 5.04
C LEU A 149 -38.67 -8.50 6.53
N THR A 150 -37.71 -9.32 6.95
CA THR A 150 -37.32 -9.53 8.34
C THR A 150 -35.82 -9.31 8.49
N LEU A 151 -35.42 -8.24 9.16
CA LEU A 151 -34.04 -8.05 9.62
C LEU A 151 -33.86 -8.79 10.95
N LYS A 152 -32.91 -9.72 11.00
CA LYS A 152 -32.68 -10.57 12.17
C LYS A 152 -32.18 -9.77 13.36
N LYS A 153 -32.51 -10.27 14.56
CA LYS A 153 -32.03 -9.71 15.81
C LYS A 153 -30.50 -9.74 15.89
N SER A 154 -29.92 -8.62 16.30
CA SER A 154 -28.50 -8.51 16.61
C SER A 154 -28.30 -7.50 17.73
N LEU A 155 -27.32 -7.76 18.59
CA LEU A 155 -26.89 -6.82 19.62
C LEU A 155 -25.82 -5.85 19.10
N ASP A 156 -25.31 -6.09 17.89
CA ASP A 156 -24.20 -5.32 17.33
C ASP A 156 -24.64 -3.99 16.69
N PHE A 157 -25.95 -3.83 16.47
CA PHE A 157 -26.53 -2.65 15.84
C PHE A 157 -27.96 -2.32 16.31
N LYS A 158 -28.33 -1.05 16.15
CA LYS A 158 -29.65 -0.46 16.43
C LYS A 158 -30.36 -0.11 15.13
N VAL A 159 -31.69 -0.19 15.14
CA VAL A 159 -32.54 0.20 14.00
C VAL A 159 -33.42 1.36 14.41
N LYS A 160 -33.62 2.30 13.48
CA LYS A 160 -34.54 3.42 13.66
C LYS A 160 -35.94 3.05 13.19
N HIS A 161 -36.92 3.12 14.08
CA HIS A 161 -38.33 2.92 13.73
C HIS A 161 -39.03 4.27 13.52
N GLY A 162 -39.36 4.59 12.26
CA GLY A 162 -40.12 5.79 11.89
C GLY A 162 -39.29 7.07 11.76
N ASN A 163 -39.97 8.23 11.78
CA ASN A 163 -39.36 9.55 11.61
C ASN A 163 -38.92 10.21 12.93
N ASP A 164 -39.14 9.58 14.08
CA ASP A 164 -38.71 10.12 15.36
C ASP A 164 -37.20 9.89 15.57
N ILE A 165 -36.52 10.95 15.99
CA ILE A 165 -35.07 10.96 16.19
C ILE A 165 -34.69 10.18 17.47
N ASP A 166 -35.64 9.96 18.38
CA ASP A 166 -35.42 9.34 19.70
C ASP A 166 -35.81 7.85 19.79
N SER A 167 -36.26 7.20 18.71
CA SER A 167 -36.68 5.78 18.71
C SER A 167 -35.60 4.81 18.20
N MET A 168 -34.37 4.95 18.70
CA MET A 168 -33.30 3.98 18.44
C MET A 168 -33.33 2.87 19.49
N GLU A 169 -33.91 1.73 19.15
CA GLU A 169 -33.89 0.55 20.00
C GLU A 169 -32.85 -0.47 19.50
N PRO A 170 -32.10 -1.14 20.41
CA PRO A 170 -31.34 -2.34 20.03
C PRO A 170 -32.30 -3.33 19.36
N VAL A 171 -31.84 -4.06 18.35
CA VAL A 171 -32.66 -5.06 17.65
C VAL A 171 -32.83 -6.30 18.54
N ASN A 172 -33.51 -6.12 19.67
CA ASN A 172 -33.89 -7.16 20.63
C ASN A 172 -35.07 -8.00 20.09
N LYS A 173 -35.72 -7.52 19.03
CA LYS A 173 -36.78 -8.18 18.26
C LYS A 173 -36.53 -7.96 16.77
N GLU A 174 -36.93 -8.92 15.95
CA GLU A 174 -36.80 -8.82 14.50
C GLU A 174 -37.58 -7.60 13.97
N VAL A 175 -36.98 -6.87 13.04
CA VAL A 175 -37.65 -5.74 12.37
C VAL A 175 -38.36 -6.29 11.16
N VAL A 176 -39.69 -6.14 11.13
CA VAL A 176 -40.56 -6.70 10.10
C VAL A 176 -41.24 -5.58 9.30
N GLU A 177 -41.05 -5.60 7.99
CA GLU A 177 -41.63 -4.65 7.04
C GLU A 177 -42.39 -5.41 5.95
N LYS A 178 -43.61 -4.97 5.62
CA LYS A 178 -44.41 -5.56 4.54
C LYS A 178 -44.37 -4.67 3.31
N ILE A 179 -43.97 -5.24 2.17
CA ILE A 179 -43.89 -4.52 0.90
C ILE A 179 -44.55 -5.29 -0.24
N MET A 180 -45.34 -4.59 -1.04
CA MET A 180 -45.86 -5.12 -2.31
C MET A 180 -44.82 -4.96 -3.41
N ILE A 181 -44.51 -6.07 -4.10
CA ILE A 181 -43.59 -6.14 -5.23
C ILE A 181 -44.36 -6.60 -6.48
N PRO A 182 -44.52 -5.74 -7.50
CA PRO A 182 -45.16 -6.13 -8.74
C PRO A 182 -44.45 -7.30 -9.44
N ALA A 183 -45.20 -8.06 -10.23
CA ALA A 183 -44.67 -9.11 -11.10
C ALA A 183 -43.56 -8.58 -12.02
N ASN A 184 -42.55 -9.41 -12.29
CA ASN A 184 -41.42 -9.09 -13.17
C ASN A 184 -40.74 -7.73 -12.86
N SER A 185 -40.62 -7.37 -11.58
CA SER A 185 -40.08 -6.09 -11.12
C SER A 185 -39.19 -6.22 -9.88
N GLY A 186 -38.60 -5.11 -9.44
CA GLY A 186 -37.85 -5.04 -8.19
C GLY A 186 -38.17 -3.76 -7.43
N LYS A 187 -38.14 -3.84 -6.10
CA LYS A 187 -38.38 -2.69 -5.21
C LYS A 187 -37.35 -2.68 -4.09
N SER A 188 -36.88 -1.48 -3.77
CA SER A 188 -35.95 -1.27 -2.66
C SER A 188 -36.68 -0.76 -1.43
N GLN A 189 -36.32 -1.32 -0.28
CA GLN A 189 -36.69 -0.85 1.06
C GLN A 189 -35.40 -0.44 1.78
N THR A 190 -35.42 0.72 2.44
CA THR A 190 -34.29 1.19 3.23
C THR A 190 -34.59 1.01 4.71
N ILE A 191 -33.65 0.42 5.44
CA ILE A 191 -33.65 0.35 6.91
C ILE A 191 -32.46 1.16 7.41
N TRP A 192 -32.69 2.11 8.31
CA TRP A 192 -31.63 2.92 8.89
C TRP A 192 -31.03 2.22 10.11
N ILE A 193 -29.72 1.99 10.07
CA ILE A 193 -28.96 1.21 11.04
C ILE A 193 -27.85 2.08 11.64
N VAL A 194 -27.59 1.91 12.94
CA VAL A 194 -26.41 2.42 13.64
C VAL A 194 -25.67 1.27 14.30
N THR A 195 -24.36 1.17 14.09
CA THR A 195 -23.51 0.12 14.66
C THR A 195 -22.88 0.55 15.98
N GLU A 196 -22.81 -0.36 16.96
CA GLU A 196 -22.23 -0.10 18.29
C GLU A 196 -20.91 -0.84 18.53
N GLU A 197 -20.70 -1.96 17.83
CA GLU A 197 -19.50 -2.78 17.97
C GLU A 197 -18.50 -2.55 16.83
N LEU A 198 -17.22 -2.59 17.17
CA LEU A 198 -16.12 -2.43 16.20
C LEU A 198 -15.80 -3.75 15.49
N GLY A 199 -15.33 -3.65 14.25
CA GLY A 199 -14.92 -4.80 13.45
C GLY A 199 -16.03 -5.35 12.57
N ASN A 200 -16.05 -6.67 12.38
CA ASN A 200 -16.93 -7.32 11.42
C ASN A 200 -18.30 -7.61 12.03
N VAL A 201 -19.31 -6.83 11.65
CA VAL A 201 -20.70 -6.99 12.08
C VAL A 201 -21.48 -7.76 11.02
N LYS A 202 -22.25 -8.77 11.45
CA LYS A 202 -23.07 -9.59 10.55
C LYS A 202 -24.48 -9.00 10.43
N ILE A 203 -24.95 -8.83 9.20
CA ILE A 203 -26.29 -8.34 8.88
C ILE A 203 -27.02 -9.44 8.12
N GLU A 204 -28.05 -10.00 8.74
CA GLU A 204 -28.89 -11.05 8.15
C GLU A 204 -30.30 -10.53 7.88
N VAL A 205 -30.73 -10.64 6.63
CA VAL A 205 -32.06 -10.22 6.16
C VAL A 205 -32.75 -11.40 5.51
N MET A 206 -34.04 -11.58 5.82
CA MET A 206 -34.93 -12.54 5.19
C MET A 206 -36.05 -11.82 4.45
N ALA A 207 -36.52 -12.42 3.36
CA ALA A 207 -37.71 -12.00 2.64
C ALA A 207 -38.61 -13.21 2.43
N GLN A 208 -39.86 -13.12 2.85
CA GLN A 208 -40.80 -14.23 2.84
C GLN A 208 -42.12 -13.81 2.21
N SER A 209 -42.68 -14.67 1.38
CA SER A 209 -44.03 -14.57 0.84
C SER A 209 -44.69 -15.95 0.89
N THR A 210 -45.96 -16.04 0.54
CA THR A 210 -46.68 -17.33 0.49
C THR A 210 -46.17 -18.25 -0.62
N ALA A 211 -45.51 -17.69 -1.65
CA ALA A 211 -45.02 -18.44 -2.81
C ALA A 211 -43.50 -18.62 -2.86
N ALA A 212 -42.70 -17.75 -2.23
CA ALA A 212 -41.24 -17.82 -2.24
C ALA A 212 -40.60 -17.16 -1.01
N ALA A 213 -39.35 -17.55 -0.72
CA ALA A 213 -38.55 -16.94 0.32
C ALA A 213 -37.06 -16.94 -0.04
N ASP A 214 -36.32 -15.97 0.48
CA ASP A 214 -34.86 -15.86 0.34
C ASP A 214 -34.25 -15.20 1.58
N ALA A 215 -32.99 -15.49 1.87
CA ALA A 215 -32.26 -14.95 3.02
C ALA A 215 -30.80 -14.69 2.67
N VAL A 216 -30.23 -13.59 3.17
CA VAL A 216 -28.86 -13.16 2.89
C VAL A 216 -28.19 -12.69 4.18
N GLU A 217 -27.00 -13.20 4.46
CA GLU A 217 -26.07 -12.67 5.47
C GLU A 217 -24.91 -11.95 4.78
N ARG A 218 -24.60 -10.73 5.23
CA ARG A 218 -23.42 -9.98 4.80
C ARG A 218 -22.65 -9.45 6.00
N THR A 219 -21.33 -9.41 5.86
CA THR A 219 -20.44 -8.79 6.85
C THR A 219 -20.20 -7.33 6.50
N LEU A 220 -20.39 -6.44 7.47
CA LEU A 220 -20.09 -5.02 7.42
C LEU A 220 -18.87 -4.71 8.30
N LEU A 221 -17.90 -3.97 7.75
CA LEU A 221 -16.75 -3.49 8.52
C LEU A 221 -17.11 -2.20 9.26
N VAL A 222 -17.01 -2.21 10.59
CA VAL A 222 -17.21 -1.06 11.46
C VAL A 222 -15.87 -0.55 11.96
N GLU A 223 -15.54 0.68 11.59
CA GLU A 223 -14.30 1.36 11.95
C GLU A 223 -14.50 2.28 13.17
N PRO A 224 -13.46 2.47 14.01
CA PRO A 224 -13.53 3.41 15.11
C PRO A 224 -13.62 4.85 14.60
N GLU A 225 -14.21 5.72 15.41
CA GLU A 225 -14.23 7.16 15.13
C GLU A 225 -12.83 7.81 15.23
N GLY A 226 -12.74 9.11 14.94
CA GLY A 226 -11.49 9.86 15.13
C GLY A 226 -10.42 9.65 14.05
N VAL A 227 -9.15 9.68 14.47
CA VAL A 227 -7.98 9.58 13.57
C VAL A 227 -7.04 8.54 14.16
N THR A 228 -6.82 7.43 13.45
CA THR A 228 -5.93 6.36 13.87
C THR A 228 -4.52 6.89 14.11
N LYS A 229 -3.96 6.59 15.28
CA LYS A 229 -2.57 6.84 15.62
C LYS A 229 -1.78 5.55 15.48
N TYR A 230 -0.58 5.64 14.92
CA TYR A 230 0.33 4.50 14.77
C TYR A 230 1.60 4.78 15.58
N ILE A 231 2.04 3.80 16.35
CA ILE A 231 3.33 3.79 17.02
C ILE A 231 4.09 2.58 16.48
N ASN A 232 5.29 2.81 15.96
CA ASN A 232 6.16 1.75 15.47
C ASN A 232 7.50 1.83 16.18
N LYS A 233 7.95 0.70 16.73
CA LYS A 233 9.29 0.54 17.28
C LYS A 233 9.92 -0.66 16.59
N MET A 234 11.09 -0.43 16.02
CA MET A 234 11.79 -1.44 15.24
C MET A 234 13.23 -1.56 15.73
N VAL A 235 13.66 -2.77 16.00
CA VAL A 235 14.98 -3.07 16.56
C VAL A 235 15.64 -4.14 15.71
N PHE A 236 16.82 -3.81 15.19
CA PHE A 236 17.73 -4.75 14.56
C PHE A 236 18.81 -5.12 15.58
N HIS A 237 18.94 -6.41 15.89
CA HIS A 237 19.91 -6.90 16.85
C HIS A 237 20.73 -8.05 16.27
N ASP A 238 22.05 -7.94 16.39
CA ASP A 238 23.00 -9.02 16.09
C ASP A 238 23.36 -9.75 17.38
N LEU A 239 23.05 -11.05 17.44
CA LEU A 239 23.29 -11.89 18.61
C LEU A 239 24.78 -12.18 18.86
N SER A 240 25.68 -11.77 17.96
CA SER A 240 27.12 -11.70 18.24
C SER A 240 27.44 -10.80 19.45
N ALA A 241 26.59 -9.80 19.72
CA ALA A 241 26.67 -8.92 20.89
C ALA A 241 26.01 -9.52 22.16
N GLY A 242 25.47 -10.74 22.08
CA GLY A 242 24.75 -11.41 23.16
C GLY A 242 23.24 -11.47 22.95
N ALA A 243 22.55 -12.15 23.87
CA ALA A 243 21.09 -12.29 23.85
C ALA A 243 20.40 -10.93 23.99
N TYR A 244 19.27 -10.77 23.31
CA TYR A 244 18.46 -9.56 23.37
C TYR A 244 17.22 -9.80 24.22
N SER A 245 16.89 -8.83 25.07
CA SER A 245 15.64 -8.80 25.82
C SER A 245 15.23 -7.37 26.12
N GLU A 246 14.02 -6.99 25.72
CA GLU A 246 13.48 -5.65 25.97
C GLU A 246 11.97 -5.74 26.22
N THR A 247 11.46 -4.84 27.06
CA THR A 247 10.03 -4.70 27.34
C THR A 247 9.49 -3.46 26.65
N TYR A 248 8.39 -3.62 25.94
CA TYR A 248 7.73 -2.57 25.17
C TYR A 248 6.42 -2.18 25.84
N ASP A 249 6.30 -0.90 26.13
CA ASP A 249 5.05 -0.26 26.57
C ASP A 249 4.09 -0.12 25.38
N LEU A 250 2.91 -0.73 25.52
CA LEU A 250 1.77 -0.70 24.61
C LEU A 250 0.58 0.11 25.17
N SER A 251 0.79 0.87 26.25
CA SER A 251 -0.25 1.71 26.82
C SER A 251 -0.69 2.81 25.83
N VAL A 252 -1.99 3.12 25.86
CA VAL A 252 -2.61 4.14 25.01
C VAL A 252 -3.12 5.30 25.87
N PRO A 253 -3.11 6.55 25.38
CA PRO A 253 -3.58 7.69 26.16
C PRO A 253 -5.06 7.55 26.53
N THR A 254 -5.50 8.23 27.60
CA THR A 254 -6.91 8.19 28.04
C THR A 254 -7.89 8.79 27.01
N THR A 255 -7.39 9.50 26.01
CA THR A 255 -8.16 10.02 24.87
C THR A 255 -8.34 9.00 23.75
N ALA A 256 -7.67 7.83 23.82
CA ALA A 256 -7.82 6.75 22.86
C ALA A 256 -9.25 6.20 22.88
N ILE A 257 -9.72 5.80 21.70
CA ILE A 257 -11.08 5.34 21.53
C ILE A 257 -11.21 3.91 22.07
N ASN A 258 -12.25 3.65 22.85
CA ASN A 258 -12.41 2.33 23.45
C ASN A 258 -12.55 1.24 22.36
N GLY A 259 -11.75 0.19 22.48
CA GLY A 259 -11.69 -0.93 21.53
C GLY A 259 -10.94 -0.64 20.22
N SER A 260 -10.28 0.51 20.05
CA SER A 260 -9.48 0.82 18.86
C SER A 260 -8.06 0.26 18.91
N LYS A 261 -7.53 0.00 20.12
CA LYS A 261 -6.18 -0.53 20.36
C LYS A 261 -5.94 -1.84 19.58
N ARG A 262 -4.87 -1.91 18.79
CA ARG A 262 -4.36 -3.15 18.19
C ARG A 262 -2.83 -3.14 18.29
N GLY A 263 -2.27 -4.11 19.01
CA GLY A 263 -0.83 -4.36 19.04
C GLY A 263 -0.47 -5.53 18.12
N GLU A 264 0.66 -5.43 17.43
CA GLU A 264 1.21 -6.48 16.59
C GLU A 264 2.73 -6.52 16.76
N ILE A 265 3.29 -7.73 16.86
CA ILE A 265 4.74 -7.94 16.82
C ILE A 265 5.07 -8.77 15.60
N CYS A 266 5.98 -8.27 14.78
CA CYS A 266 6.52 -8.98 13.64
C CYS A 266 8.02 -9.22 13.80
N VAL A 267 8.50 -10.40 13.39
CA VAL A 267 9.91 -10.79 13.45
C VAL A 267 10.39 -11.30 12.10
N VAL A 268 11.65 -11.02 11.77
CA VAL A 268 12.26 -11.42 10.50
C VAL A 268 13.78 -11.43 10.59
N GLY A 269 14.46 -12.30 9.83
CA GLY A 269 15.92 -12.43 9.83
C GLY A 269 16.63 -11.48 8.86
N ASP A 270 15.85 -10.72 8.11
CA ASP A 270 16.30 -9.95 6.95
C ASP A 270 15.84 -8.50 7.08
N ILE A 271 16.76 -7.56 6.93
CA ILE A 271 16.47 -6.14 7.11
C ILE A 271 15.47 -5.59 6.09
N MET A 272 15.42 -6.19 4.90
CA MET A 272 14.46 -5.86 3.87
C MET A 272 13.14 -6.61 4.05
N GLY A 273 13.11 -7.65 4.90
CA GLY A 273 11.93 -8.47 5.20
C GLY A 273 10.60 -7.71 5.31
N PRO A 274 10.49 -6.65 6.13
CA PRO A 274 9.22 -5.93 6.28
C PRO A 274 8.79 -5.13 5.04
N ALA A 275 9.72 -4.76 4.15
CA ALA A 275 9.40 -4.18 2.85
C ALA A 275 9.04 -5.24 1.80
N LEU A 276 9.48 -6.48 2.00
CA LEU A 276 9.30 -7.60 1.06
C LEU A 276 8.09 -8.48 1.37
N ASP A 277 7.45 -8.31 2.53
CA ASP A 277 6.19 -8.95 2.88
C ASP A 277 5.17 -8.80 1.75
N ALA A 278 4.52 -9.89 1.31
CA ALA A 278 3.75 -9.88 0.07
C ALA A 278 2.59 -8.86 0.08
N ASP A 279 1.92 -8.67 1.22
CA ASP A 279 0.81 -7.74 1.36
C ASP A 279 1.32 -6.28 1.39
N LYS A 280 2.39 -6.01 2.14
CA LYS A 280 3.02 -4.68 2.20
C LYS A 280 3.71 -4.30 0.89
N LEU A 281 4.43 -5.24 0.30
CA LEU A 281 5.07 -5.13 -1.00
C LEU A 281 4.03 -4.93 -2.09
N SER A 282 2.86 -5.58 -2.05
CA SER A 282 1.80 -5.32 -3.03
C SER A 282 1.25 -3.88 -2.93
N LYS A 283 1.19 -3.33 -1.72
CA LYS A 283 0.80 -1.94 -1.45
C LYS A 283 1.90 -0.93 -1.80
N MET A 284 3.16 -1.35 -1.86
CA MET A 284 4.31 -0.53 -2.25
C MET A 284 4.58 -0.59 -3.78
N LEU A 285 4.51 -1.78 -4.38
CA LEU A 285 4.63 -2.05 -5.83
C LEU A 285 3.31 -1.73 -6.55
N ARG A 286 2.89 -0.48 -6.47
CA ARG A 286 1.74 0.04 -7.22
C ARG A 286 2.14 0.38 -8.64
N VAL A 287 1.18 0.32 -9.56
CA VAL A 287 1.37 0.84 -10.91
C VAL A 287 1.68 2.34 -10.82
N PRO A 288 2.81 2.80 -11.39
CA PRO A 288 3.18 4.22 -11.41
C PRO A 288 2.09 5.11 -12.00
N THR A 289 1.62 6.14 -11.29
CA THR A 289 0.54 7.05 -11.74
C THR A 289 0.82 8.50 -11.35
N GLY A 290 0.14 9.45 -11.98
CA GLY A 290 0.17 10.86 -11.59
C GLY A 290 1.01 11.70 -12.54
N CYS A 291 1.58 12.81 -12.06
CA CYS A 291 2.57 13.61 -12.80
C CYS A 291 3.95 12.91 -12.83
N GLY A 292 4.93 13.42 -13.60
CA GLY A 292 6.25 12.76 -13.73
C GLY A 292 6.94 12.47 -12.40
N GLU A 293 6.86 13.40 -11.45
CA GLU A 293 7.35 13.18 -10.07
C GLU A 293 6.64 12.00 -9.39
N GLN A 294 5.30 11.95 -9.42
CA GLN A 294 4.51 10.89 -8.77
C GLN A 294 4.67 9.51 -9.46
N ASN A 295 4.87 9.52 -10.77
CA ASN A 295 5.12 8.29 -11.53
C ASN A 295 6.43 7.64 -11.04
N MET A 296 7.49 8.43 -10.84
CA MET A 296 8.76 7.91 -10.32
C MET A 296 8.64 7.31 -8.91
N LEU A 297 7.70 7.77 -8.09
CA LEU A 297 7.42 7.19 -6.77
C LEU A 297 6.94 5.74 -6.84
N GLY A 298 6.15 5.43 -7.85
CA GLY A 298 5.71 4.06 -8.10
C GLY A 298 6.77 3.23 -8.82
N PHE A 299 7.72 3.86 -9.54
CA PHE A 299 8.72 3.18 -10.36
C PHE A 299 9.89 2.66 -9.52
N VAL A 300 10.54 3.55 -8.77
CA VAL A 300 11.84 3.29 -8.13
C VAL A 300 11.83 2.14 -7.11
N PRO A 301 10.80 1.96 -6.27
CA PRO A 301 10.75 0.81 -5.35
C PRO A 301 10.85 -0.54 -6.05
N ASN A 302 10.32 -0.70 -7.27
CA ASN A 302 10.44 -1.96 -8.02
C ASN A 302 11.90 -2.28 -8.37
N VAL A 303 12.71 -1.26 -8.69
CA VAL A 303 14.12 -1.43 -9.04
C VAL A 303 14.90 -1.95 -7.84
N PHE A 304 14.77 -1.29 -6.69
CA PHE A 304 15.55 -1.64 -5.50
C PHE A 304 15.12 -2.97 -4.87
N VAL A 305 13.83 -3.30 -4.94
CA VAL A 305 13.35 -4.62 -4.52
C VAL A 305 13.99 -5.71 -5.38
N LEU A 306 14.04 -5.56 -6.71
CA LEU A 306 14.65 -6.58 -7.57
C LEU A 306 16.16 -6.67 -7.40
N LYS A 307 16.84 -5.51 -7.30
CA LYS A 307 18.28 -5.46 -7.02
C LYS A 307 18.64 -6.21 -5.76
N TYR A 308 17.86 -5.99 -4.70
CA TYR A 308 18.04 -6.69 -3.45
C TYR A 308 17.83 -8.21 -3.60
N LEU A 309 16.67 -8.63 -4.12
CA LEU A 309 16.29 -10.03 -4.23
C LEU A 309 17.24 -10.86 -5.11
N GLU A 310 17.76 -10.26 -6.18
CA GLU A 310 18.75 -10.89 -7.05
C GLU A 310 20.09 -11.09 -6.34
N ALA A 311 20.56 -10.07 -5.63
CA ALA A 311 21.84 -10.12 -4.95
C ALA A 311 21.87 -11.09 -3.75
N VAL A 312 20.71 -11.37 -3.15
CA VAL A 312 20.58 -12.38 -2.08
C VAL A 312 20.21 -13.78 -2.60
N ASP A 313 20.21 -14.00 -3.91
CA ASP A 313 19.93 -15.26 -4.61
C ASP A 313 18.64 -15.97 -4.14
N ARG A 314 17.52 -15.24 -4.11
CA ARG A 314 16.21 -15.80 -3.69
C ARG A 314 15.25 -15.97 -4.88
N ASP A 315 14.54 -17.10 -4.92
CA ASP A 315 13.53 -17.37 -5.95
C ASP A 315 12.27 -16.53 -5.73
N THR A 316 12.08 -15.55 -6.61
CA THR A 316 11.00 -14.57 -6.52
C THR A 316 10.37 -14.33 -7.89
N SER A 317 10.21 -15.38 -8.71
CA SER A 317 9.70 -15.28 -10.08
C SER A 317 8.41 -14.44 -10.20
N ALA A 318 7.44 -14.61 -9.30
CA ALA A 318 6.20 -13.83 -9.29
C ALA A 318 6.42 -12.33 -8.99
N ILE A 319 7.27 -12.00 -8.00
CA ILE A 319 7.62 -10.61 -7.66
C ILE A 319 8.39 -9.98 -8.82
N ARG A 320 9.31 -10.74 -9.44
CA ARG A 320 10.07 -10.32 -10.62
C ARG A 320 9.13 -9.95 -11.76
N THR A 321 8.22 -10.83 -12.15
CA THR A 321 7.24 -10.53 -13.21
C THR A 321 6.43 -9.27 -12.90
N LYS A 322 5.96 -9.11 -11.65
CA LYS A 322 5.18 -7.94 -11.25
C LYS A 322 6.00 -6.65 -11.27
N ALA A 323 7.19 -6.67 -10.69
CA ALA A 323 8.08 -5.52 -10.61
C ALA A 323 8.57 -5.10 -12.01
N THR A 324 8.95 -6.05 -12.87
CA THR A 324 9.30 -5.80 -14.27
C THR A 324 8.14 -5.15 -15.03
N ALA A 325 6.92 -5.72 -14.95
CA ALA A 325 5.75 -5.14 -15.62
C ALA A 325 5.43 -3.72 -15.12
N ASN A 326 5.54 -3.47 -13.81
CA ASN A 326 5.38 -2.13 -13.23
C ASN A 326 6.44 -1.15 -13.75
N MET A 327 7.71 -1.57 -13.85
CA MET A 327 8.79 -0.75 -14.38
C MET A 327 8.57 -0.43 -15.87
N GLU A 328 8.17 -1.40 -16.69
CA GLU A 328 7.87 -1.17 -18.11
C GLU A 328 6.75 -0.15 -18.29
N ILE A 329 5.65 -0.29 -17.53
CA ILE A 329 4.54 0.68 -17.54
C ILE A 329 5.02 2.05 -17.06
N GLY A 330 5.78 2.10 -15.97
CA GLY A 330 6.30 3.35 -15.40
C GLY A 330 7.24 4.08 -16.35
N TYR A 331 8.14 3.36 -17.02
CA TYR A 331 9.04 3.91 -18.03
C TYR A 331 8.25 4.54 -19.19
N GLN A 332 7.30 3.80 -19.77
CA GLN A 332 6.48 4.31 -20.89
C GLN A 332 5.63 5.53 -20.47
N ARG A 333 5.12 5.54 -19.23
CA ARG A 333 4.41 6.69 -18.68
C ARG A 333 5.33 7.90 -18.51
N GLU A 334 6.53 7.68 -18.00
CA GLU A 334 7.49 8.74 -17.70
C GLU A 334 7.91 9.49 -18.98
N LEU A 335 8.03 8.78 -20.11
CA LEU A 335 8.35 9.40 -21.40
C LEU A 335 7.32 10.46 -21.87
N ASN A 336 6.10 10.47 -21.32
CA ASN A 336 5.13 11.53 -21.61
C ASN A 336 5.50 12.87 -20.97
N TYR A 337 6.36 12.83 -19.95
CA TYR A 337 6.86 14.01 -19.23
C TYR A 337 8.23 14.48 -19.75
N GLN A 338 8.80 13.77 -20.72
CA GLN A 338 9.96 14.26 -21.46
C GLN A 338 9.55 15.36 -22.43
N LYS A 339 10.20 16.52 -22.32
CA LYS A 339 9.90 17.70 -23.13
C LYS A 339 10.36 17.53 -24.56
N LYS A 340 9.53 18.00 -25.50
CA LYS A 340 9.73 17.91 -26.96
C LYS A 340 9.82 19.27 -27.64
N LYS A 341 9.41 20.35 -26.96
CA LYS A 341 9.38 21.71 -27.55
C LYS A 341 10.54 22.58 -27.07
N ASN A 342 10.51 22.96 -25.80
CA ASN A 342 11.57 23.72 -25.11
C ASN A 342 12.31 22.77 -24.18
N ASP A 343 13.60 22.99 -23.95
CA ASP A 343 14.43 22.10 -23.11
C ASP A 343 14.34 20.63 -23.56
N VAL A 344 14.44 20.41 -24.87
CA VAL A 344 14.23 19.10 -25.50
C VAL A 344 15.11 18.04 -24.84
N GLY A 345 14.50 16.94 -24.42
CA GLY A 345 15.17 15.83 -23.74
C GLY A 345 15.09 15.88 -22.21
N SER A 346 14.86 17.05 -21.61
CA SER A 346 14.63 17.17 -20.16
C SER A 346 13.27 16.62 -19.73
N PHE A 347 13.10 16.37 -18.43
CA PHE A 347 11.85 15.98 -17.81
C PHE A 347 11.30 17.10 -16.93
N SER A 348 9.97 17.23 -16.87
CA SER A 348 9.27 18.13 -15.93
C SER A 348 7.98 17.49 -15.43
N ALA A 349 7.43 17.94 -14.31
CA ALA A 349 6.25 17.30 -13.70
C ALA A 349 5.07 17.14 -14.68
N PHE A 350 4.85 18.12 -15.57
CA PHE A 350 3.77 18.11 -16.57
C PHE A 350 4.26 18.14 -18.03
N GLY A 351 5.54 17.83 -18.27
CA GLY A 351 6.16 17.78 -19.59
C GLY A 351 6.09 19.11 -20.36
N ASP A 352 5.62 19.06 -21.61
CA ASP A 352 5.50 20.24 -22.47
C ASP A 352 4.49 21.30 -21.97
N HIS A 353 3.71 21.02 -20.92
CA HIS A 353 2.85 22.03 -20.27
C HIS A 353 3.63 22.98 -19.36
N ASP A 354 4.76 22.53 -18.81
CA ASP A 354 5.62 23.40 -18.02
C ASP A 354 6.45 24.30 -18.94
N PRO A 355 6.78 25.53 -18.53
CA PRO A 355 7.60 26.43 -19.33
C PRO A 355 9.06 25.94 -19.48
N GLU A 356 9.58 25.25 -18.47
CA GLU A 356 10.99 24.85 -18.34
C GLU A 356 11.13 23.36 -17.99
N GLY A 357 12.30 22.79 -18.25
CA GLY A 357 12.73 21.47 -17.75
C GLY A 357 13.23 21.53 -16.31
N SER A 358 13.00 20.46 -15.54
CA SER A 358 13.49 20.35 -14.16
C SER A 358 14.83 19.63 -14.13
N MET A 359 15.89 20.31 -13.67
CA MET A 359 17.23 19.70 -13.54
C MET A 359 17.19 18.50 -12.60
N TRP A 360 16.57 18.69 -11.44
CA TRP A 360 16.45 17.66 -10.41
C TRP A 360 15.66 16.44 -10.92
N LEU A 361 14.49 16.65 -11.52
CA LEU A 361 13.66 15.55 -12.00
C LEU A 361 14.35 14.81 -13.16
N THR A 362 14.97 15.55 -14.09
CA THR A 362 15.71 14.95 -15.20
C THR A 362 16.83 14.05 -14.69
N ALA A 363 17.63 14.51 -13.72
CA ALA A 363 18.68 13.72 -13.08
C ALA A 363 18.10 12.49 -12.35
N PHE A 364 17.00 12.65 -11.61
CA PHE A 364 16.34 11.56 -10.89
C PHE A 364 15.83 10.47 -11.83
N VAL A 365 15.20 10.86 -12.95
CA VAL A 365 14.66 9.94 -13.95
C VAL A 365 15.78 9.14 -14.61
N ILE A 366 16.81 9.79 -15.15
CA ILE A 366 17.88 9.05 -15.85
C ILE A 366 18.72 8.18 -14.92
N ARG A 367 18.86 8.58 -13.65
CA ARG A 367 19.48 7.77 -12.61
C ARG A 367 18.67 6.50 -12.35
N SER A 368 17.37 6.66 -12.14
CA SER A 368 16.45 5.53 -11.93
C SER A 368 16.39 4.60 -13.15
N PHE A 369 16.42 5.15 -14.37
CA PHE A 369 16.46 4.35 -15.60
C PHE A 369 17.78 3.59 -15.76
N ALA A 370 18.91 4.17 -15.35
CA ALA A 370 20.19 3.46 -15.35
C ALA A 370 20.12 2.21 -14.48
N GLN A 371 19.56 2.34 -13.28
CA GLN A 371 19.44 1.23 -12.33
C GLN A 371 18.37 0.21 -12.73
N ALA A 372 17.34 0.61 -13.49
CA ALA A 372 16.32 -0.28 -14.02
C ALA A 372 16.76 -1.06 -15.27
N ARG A 373 17.78 -0.57 -16.00
CA ARG A 373 18.23 -1.13 -17.28
C ARG A 373 18.60 -2.61 -17.24
N PRO A 374 19.24 -3.16 -16.20
CA PRO A 374 19.50 -4.59 -16.10
C PRO A 374 18.22 -5.46 -16.10
N TYR A 375 17.08 -4.90 -15.70
CA TYR A 375 15.82 -5.64 -15.53
C TYR A 375 14.84 -5.49 -16.69
N ILE A 376 14.88 -4.37 -17.41
CA ILE A 376 13.96 -4.03 -18.51
C ILE A 376 14.70 -3.51 -19.75
N SER A 377 15.84 -4.12 -20.08
CA SER A 377 16.73 -3.68 -21.18
C SER A 377 16.03 -3.56 -22.52
N ASP A 378 15.07 -4.44 -22.81
CA ASP A 378 14.33 -4.46 -24.08
C ASP A 378 13.35 -3.29 -24.22
N THR A 379 12.97 -2.67 -23.10
CA THR A 379 12.02 -1.56 -23.04
C THR A 379 12.71 -0.20 -22.96
N ILE A 380 13.88 -0.10 -22.30
CA ILE A 380 14.60 1.16 -22.15
C ILE A 380 15.34 1.53 -23.44
N ASP A 381 14.89 2.62 -24.07
CA ASP A 381 15.60 3.28 -25.17
C ASP A 381 16.71 4.19 -24.63
N ASN A 382 17.97 3.79 -24.82
CA ASN A 382 19.15 4.57 -24.43
C ASN A 382 19.19 5.96 -25.09
N ASN A 383 18.55 6.16 -26.26
CA ASN A 383 18.48 7.49 -26.87
C ASN A 383 17.71 8.48 -26.01
N LYS A 384 16.68 8.02 -25.27
CA LYS A 384 15.90 8.88 -24.37
C LYS A 384 16.74 9.36 -23.19
N ILE A 385 17.60 8.49 -22.66
CA ILE A 385 18.56 8.85 -21.62
C ILE A 385 19.63 9.79 -22.17
N LYS A 386 20.14 9.51 -23.38
CA LYS A 386 21.11 10.35 -24.07
C LYS A 386 20.60 11.77 -24.27
N ASP A 387 19.37 11.94 -24.76
CA ASP A 387 18.75 13.25 -24.96
C ASP A 387 18.72 14.07 -23.65
N ALA A 388 18.34 13.42 -22.55
CA ALA A 388 18.36 14.03 -21.22
C ALA A 388 19.78 14.39 -20.73
N MET A 389 20.77 13.51 -20.95
CA MET A 389 22.17 13.80 -20.62
C MET A 389 22.73 14.97 -21.42
N VAL A 390 22.43 15.06 -22.73
CA VAL A 390 22.85 16.19 -23.57
C VAL A 390 22.28 17.49 -23.01
N TRP A 391 21.00 17.52 -22.64
CA TRP A 391 20.39 18.69 -22.03
C TRP A 391 21.06 19.05 -20.69
N ILE A 392 21.24 18.09 -19.78
CA ILE A 392 21.93 18.31 -18.49
C ILE A 392 23.31 18.94 -18.71
N ILE A 393 24.13 18.36 -19.60
CA ILE A 393 25.50 18.82 -19.84
C ILE A 393 25.52 20.23 -20.44
N ASN A 394 24.55 20.57 -21.30
CA ASN A 394 24.45 21.91 -21.89
C ASN A 394 24.07 22.99 -20.86
N GLU A 395 23.38 22.62 -19.78
CA GLU A 395 23.03 23.52 -18.69
C GLU A 395 24.16 23.74 -17.67
N GLN A 396 25.22 22.91 -17.72
CA GLN A 396 26.38 23.03 -16.84
C GLN A 396 27.08 24.38 -17.02
N LYS A 397 27.36 25.06 -15.90
CA LYS A 397 28.08 26.33 -15.91
C LYS A 397 29.60 26.12 -16.03
N SER A 398 30.32 27.20 -16.32
CA SER A 398 31.78 27.16 -16.55
C SER A 398 32.58 26.74 -15.32
N ASP A 399 32.07 26.98 -14.11
CA ASP A 399 32.63 26.56 -12.84
C ASP A 399 32.31 25.10 -12.48
N GLY A 400 31.50 24.41 -13.30
CA GLY A 400 31.10 23.02 -13.12
C GLY A 400 29.78 22.81 -12.40
N MET A 401 29.14 23.87 -11.89
CA MET A 401 27.85 23.74 -11.19
C MET A 401 26.70 23.44 -12.15
N PHE A 402 25.71 22.70 -11.66
CA PHE A 402 24.41 22.56 -12.31
C PHE A 402 23.38 23.47 -11.64
N PRO A 403 22.70 24.35 -12.41
CA PRO A 403 21.65 25.20 -11.86
C PRO A 403 20.39 24.40 -11.56
N GLU A 404 19.62 24.86 -10.57
CA GLU A 404 18.25 24.40 -10.37
C GLU A 404 17.32 25.12 -11.35
N ASN A 405 17.08 24.49 -12.50
CA ASN A 405 16.10 24.94 -13.49
C ASN A 405 14.75 24.27 -13.23
N GLY A 406 13.65 24.95 -13.61
CA GLY A 406 12.30 24.40 -13.54
C GLY A 406 11.70 24.38 -12.13
N LYS A 407 10.41 24.04 -12.06
CA LYS A 407 9.66 23.94 -10.81
C LYS A 407 9.51 22.49 -10.39
N VAL A 408 9.88 22.19 -9.14
CA VAL A 408 9.56 20.92 -8.49
C VAL A 408 8.26 21.10 -7.69
N CYS A 409 7.27 20.26 -7.93
CA CYS A 409 5.97 20.36 -7.26
C CYS A 409 5.98 19.67 -5.90
N HIS A 410 6.64 18.52 -5.81
CA HIS A 410 6.90 17.79 -4.57
C HIS A 410 8.27 18.15 -4.03
N LYS A 411 8.38 19.28 -3.31
CA LYS A 411 9.65 19.70 -2.70
C LYS A 411 10.20 18.66 -1.72
N ASP A 412 9.33 17.88 -1.10
CA ASP A 412 9.72 16.74 -0.24
C ASP A 412 10.45 15.65 -1.03
N MET A 413 10.27 15.59 -2.36
CA MET A 413 11.03 14.71 -3.23
C MET A 413 12.43 15.25 -3.55
N GLN A 414 12.57 16.57 -3.61
CA GLN A 414 13.86 17.23 -3.81
C GLN A 414 14.78 17.14 -2.57
N GLY A 415 14.19 16.90 -1.40
CA GLY A 415 14.90 16.94 -0.12
C GLY A 415 15.44 18.34 0.16
N GLY A 416 16.64 18.41 0.74
CA GLY A 416 17.40 19.66 0.93
C GLY A 416 18.22 20.08 -0.31
N SER A 417 17.99 19.46 -1.48
CA SER A 417 18.93 19.54 -2.61
C SER A 417 18.98 20.89 -3.34
N ALA A 418 18.24 21.91 -2.90
CA ALA A 418 18.16 23.23 -3.51
C ALA A 418 19.43 24.09 -3.37
N THR A 419 20.48 23.59 -2.71
CA THR A 419 21.79 24.24 -2.70
C THR A 419 22.61 23.85 -3.93
N LYS A 420 23.52 24.73 -4.36
CA LYS A 420 24.37 24.48 -5.54
C LYS A 420 25.22 23.21 -5.41
N ALA A 421 25.73 22.94 -4.21
CA ALA A 421 26.58 21.78 -3.93
C ALA A 421 25.79 20.46 -3.98
N THR A 422 24.60 20.45 -3.36
CA THR A 422 23.72 19.27 -3.35
C THR A 422 23.18 18.95 -4.73
N MET A 423 22.71 19.97 -5.48
CA MET A 423 22.22 19.77 -6.84
C MET A 423 23.31 19.21 -7.75
N THR A 424 24.51 19.79 -7.69
CA THR A 424 25.64 19.35 -8.51
C THR A 424 26.08 17.92 -8.14
N SER A 425 26.09 17.57 -6.84
CA SER A 425 26.41 16.22 -6.37
C SER A 425 25.37 15.19 -6.85
N TYR A 426 24.09 15.56 -6.83
CA TYR A 426 23.00 14.72 -7.29
C TYR A 426 23.06 14.45 -8.80
N VAL A 427 23.29 15.51 -9.59
CA VAL A 427 23.48 15.40 -11.06
C VAL A 427 24.75 14.62 -11.38
N LEU A 428 25.84 14.81 -10.62
CA LEU A 428 27.07 14.04 -10.77
C LEU A 428 26.81 12.53 -10.62
N LEU A 429 26.04 12.10 -9.62
CA LEU A 429 25.65 10.70 -9.45
C LEU A 429 24.87 10.18 -10.67
N ALA A 430 23.92 10.96 -11.19
CA ALA A 430 23.16 10.57 -12.39
C ALA A 430 24.05 10.41 -13.64
N LEU A 431 25.07 11.27 -13.81
CA LEU A 431 26.05 11.16 -14.89
C LEU A 431 26.99 9.97 -14.69
N LEU A 432 27.44 9.70 -13.47
CA LEU A 432 28.30 8.56 -13.14
C LEU A 432 27.61 7.23 -13.41
N GLU A 433 26.33 7.09 -13.03
CA GLU A 433 25.54 5.86 -13.26
C GLU A 433 25.25 5.62 -14.76
N ASN A 434 25.35 6.65 -15.60
CA ASN A 434 25.12 6.56 -17.05
C ASN A 434 26.39 6.68 -17.90
N LYS A 435 27.58 6.83 -17.29
CA LYS A 435 28.83 7.14 -18.01
C LYS A 435 29.25 6.06 -19.01
N ASP A 436 28.92 4.80 -18.71
CA ASP A 436 29.26 3.63 -19.53
C ASP A 436 28.08 3.14 -20.39
N MET A 437 27.01 3.94 -20.51
CA MET A 437 25.87 3.63 -21.38
C MET A 437 26.29 3.65 -22.86
N ASP A 438 25.83 2.67 -23.63
CA ASP A 438 26.00 2.70 -25.09
C ASP A 438 25.33 3.95 -25.69
N GLY A 439 26.11 4.74 -26.43
CA GLY A 439 25.68 6.02 -26.98
C GLY A 439 25.72 7.21 -26.02
N ALA A 440 26.34 7.09 -24.83
CA ALA A 440 26.56 8.21 -23.92
C ALA A 440 27.26 9.40 -24.64
N PRO A 441 26.93 10.67 -24.32
CA PRO A 441 27.54 11.82 -24.97
C PRO A 441 29.07 11.90 -24.78
N ASP A 442 29.81 12.26 -25.83
CA ASP A 442 31.29 12.33 -25.80
C ASP A 442 31.85 13.27 -24.73
N ASN A 443 31.10 14.33 -24.39
CA ASN A 443 31.48 15.32 -23.39
C ASN A 443 31.15 14.91 -21.94
N THR A 444 30.57 13.73 -21.71
CA THR A 444 30.17 13.25 -20.37
C THR A 444 31.35 13.22 -19.40
N ALA A 445 32.51 12.68 -19.80
CA ALA A 445 33.69 12.62 -18.94
C ALA A 445 34.20 14.02 -18.54
N SER A 446 34.13 14.98 -19.48
CA SER A 446 34.48 16.38 -19.21
C SER A 446 33.50 17.03 -18.22
N ALA A 447 32.21 16.77 -18.38
CA ALA A 447 31.17 17.27 -17.50
C ALA A 447 31.31 16.71 -16.06
N ILE A 448 31.58 15.41 -15.93
CA ILE A 448 31.87 14.74 -14.66
C ILE A 448 33.08 15.38 -13.98
N THR A 449 34.19 15.56 -14.70
CA THR A 449 35.42 16.15 -14.14
C THR A 449 35.18 17.56 -13.60
N LYS A 450 34.42 18.39 -14.34
CA LYS A 450 34.06 19.74 -13.88
C LYS A 450 33.15 19.71 -12.65
N ALA A 451 32.16 18.81 -12.63
CA ALA A 451 31.25 18.67 -11.49
C ALA A 451 31.99 18.19 -10.24
N VAL A 452 32.92 17.23 -10.36
CA VAL A 452 33.81 16.80 -9.26
C VAL A 452 34.61 17.99 -8.74
N GLY A 453 35.28 18.74 -9.62
CA GLY A 453 36.06 19.92 -9.21
C GLY A 453 35.23 20.99 -8.51
N PHE A 454 33.98 21.21 -8.96
CA PHE A 454 33.06 22.12 -8.28
C PHE A 454 32.72 21.61 -6.87
N VAL A 455 32.29 20.34 -6.75
CA VAL A 455 31.89 19.73 -5.48
C VAL A 455 33.06 19.73 -4.49
N GLU A 456 34.26 19.39 -4.95
CA GLU A 456 35.50 19.49 -4.16
C GLU A 456 35.73 20.92 -3.64
N GLY A 457 35.54 21.92 -4.49
CA GLY A 457 35.67 23.33 -4.12
C GLY A 457 34.64 23.82 -3.08
N GLN A 458 33.53 23.10 -2.89
CA GLN A 458 32.50 23.46 -1.90
C GLN A 458 32.73 22.83 -0.52
N ILE A 459 33.59 21.81 -0.38
CA ILE A 459 33.79 21.05 0.87
C ILE A 459 34.12 21.97 2.04
N ASP A 460 35.04 22.90 1.85
CA ASP A 460 35.53 23.77 2.93
C ASP A 460 34.49 24.83 3.33
N GLY A 461 33.62 25.23 2.41
CA GLY A 461 32.62 26.29 2.60
C GLY A 461 31.25 25.82 3.12
N THR A 462 31.02 24.51 3.25
CA THR A 462 29.76 23.97 3.78
C THR A 462 29.94 23.26 5.12
N ASP A 463 29.07 23.55 6.08
CA ASP A 463 28.99 22.86 7.37
C ASP A 463 27.68 22.08 7.55
N ASP A 464 26.80 22.11 6.54
CA ASP A 464 25.51 21.43 6.55
C ASP A 464 25.70 19.90 6.38
N PRO A 465 25.30 19.09 7.37
CA PRO A 465 25.45 17.63 7.29
C PRO A 465 24.69 17.00 6.13
N TYR A 466 23.55 17.57 5.71
CA TYR A 466 22.80 17.08 4.56
C TYR A 466 23.63 17.23 3.27
N ALA A 467 24.16 18.42 3.02
CA ALA A 467 25.06 18.66 1.90
C ALA A 467 26.29 17.75 1.93
N LEU A 468 26.95 17.66 3.10
CA LEU A 468 28.14 16.82 3.28
C LEU A 468 27.87 15.34 3.01
N ALA A 469 26.70 14.80 3.37
CA ALA A 469 26.35 13.41 3.13
C ALA A 469 26.23 13.07 1.63
N ILE A 470 25.52 13.90 0.86
CA ILE A 470 25.38 13.69 -0.59
C ILE A 470 26.72 13.88 -1.29
N MET A 471 27.49 14.91 -0.90
CA MET A 471 28.82 15.16 -1.44
C MET A 471 29.78 14.00 -1.15
N ALA A 472 29.77 13.47 0.08
CA ALA A 472 30.61 12.34 0.47
C ALA A 472 30.32 11.10 -0.38
N TYR A 473 29.04 10.81 -0.61
CA TYR A 473 28.65 9.71 -1.48
C TYR A 473 29.06 9.95 -2.93
N ALA A 474 28.73 11.11 -3.50
CA ALA A 474 29.06 11.46 -4.87
C ALA A 474 30.57 11.43 -5.16
N LEU A 475 31.39 11.99 -4.26
CA LEU A 475 32.85 11.96 -4.38
C LEU A 475 33.43 10.55 -4.18
N THR A 476 32.80 9.73 -3.33
CA THR A 476 33.21 8.32 -3.16
C THR A 476 32.96 7.51 -4.43
N VAL A 477 31.78 7.64 -5.03
CA VAL A 477 31.44 6.97 -6.30
C VAL A 477 32.28 7.52 -7.47
N ALA A 478 32.66 8.79 -7.43
CA ALA A 478 33.55 9.41 -8.42
C ALA A 478 35.04 9.07 -8.22
N GLU A 479 35.40 8.31 -7.17
CA GLU A 479 36.78 7.97 -6.81
C GLU A 479 37.68 9.22 -6.57
N SER A 480 37.10 10.31 -6.06
CA SER A 480 37.84 11.54 -5.76
C SER A 480 38.82 11.35 -4.59
N SER A 481 39.98 11.99 -4.68
CA SER A 481 40.98 12.03 -3.60
C SER A 481 40.50 12.77 -2.35
N ARG A 482 39.52 13.68 -2.48
CA ARG A 482 38.92 14.43 -1.37
C ARG A 482 37.67 13.76 -0.78
N ALA A 483 37.31 12.56 -1.24
CA ALA A 483 36.19 11.81 -0.67
C ALA A 483 36.37 11.57 0.84
N GLN A 484 37.57 11.15 1.27
CA GLN A 484 37.85 10.89 2.68
C GLN A 484 37.80 12.17 3.54
N ASP A 485 38.25 13.30 3.02
CA ASP A 485 38.18 14.59 3.73
C ASP A 485 36.72 14.98 4.00
N THR A 486 35.85 14.79 2.99
CA THR A 486 34.42 15.04 3.11
C THR A 486 33.76 14.10 4.13
N ILE A 487 34.11 12.81 4.11
CA ILE A 487 33.63 11.81 5.09
C ILE A 487 34.06 12.22 6.51
N ASN A 488 35.33 12.60 6.70
CA ASN A 488 35.84 13.03 8.00
C ASN A 488 35.09 14.27 8.51
N LYS A 489 34.79 15.23 7.62
CA LYS A 489 34.01 16.42 7.96
C LYS A 489 32.58 16.06 8.33
N LEU A 490 31.91 15.19 7.57
CA LEU A 490 30.58 14.67 7.92
C LEU A 490 30.59 13.98 9.29
N MET A 491 31.59 13.15 9.56
CA MET A 491 31.73 12.44 10.82
C MET A 491 31.98 13.36 12.01
N SER A 492 32.60 14.53 11.79
CA SER A 492 32.74 15.55 12.84
C SER A 492 31.42 16.18 13.29
N LYS A 493 30.36 16.04 12.49
CA LYS A 493 29.01 16.57 12.77
C LYS A 493 28.03 15.50 13.24
N LYS A 494 28.50 14.27 13.47
CA LYS A 494 27.62 13.15 13.83
C LYS A 494 26.99 13.36 15.21
N ILE A 495 25.76 12.89 15.36
CA ILE A 495 25.08 12.79 16.64
C ILE A 495 25.05 11.31 17.03
N SER A 496 25.60 10.99 18.19
CA SER A 496 25.63 9.63 18.73
C SER A 496 24.68 9.52 19.93
N SER A 497 23.70 8.63 19.83
CA SER A 497 22.72 8.36 20.89
C SER A 497 22.69 6.85 21.14
N GLY A 498 23.32 6.42 22.23
CA GLY A 498 23.52 5.00 22.51
C GLY A 498 24.35 4.32 21.42
N ASP A 499 23.75 3.34 20.74
CA ASP A 499 24.36 2.59 19.64
C ASP A 499 23.93 3.09 18.25
N GLN A 500 23.30 4.27 18.19
CA GLN A 500 22.78 4.90 16.98
C GLN A 500 23.63 6.10 16.58
N THR A 501 23.80 6.29 15.27
CA THR A 501 24.43 7.49 14.70
C THR A 501 23.54 8.10 13.63
N TYR A 502 23.34 9.41 13.70
CA TYR A 502 22.58 10.16 12.71
C TYR A 502 23.08 11.60 12.60
N TRP A 503 22.48 12.38 11.71
CA TRP A 503 22.83 13.77 11.46
C TRP A 503 21.56 14.61 11.37
N GLU A 504 21.67 15.85 11.86
CA GLU A 504 20.63 16.86 11.74
C GLU A 504 21.09 17.91 10.71
N PRO A 505 20.28 18.19 9.67
CA PRO A 505 20.58 19.25 8.72
C PRO A 505 20.70 20.62 9.41
N GLU A 506 21.47 21.53 8.80
CA GLU A 506 21.59 22.88 9.35
C GLU A 506 20.22 23.59 9.40
N GLY A 507 19.91 24.21 10.54
CA GLY A 507 18.61 24.85 10.76
C GLY A 507 17.45 23.88 10.97
N TYR A 508 17.73 22.59 11.18
CA TYR A 508 16.72 21.64 11.64
C TYR A 508 16.13 22.11 12.97
N VAL A 509 14.81 22.30 12.98
CA VAL A 509 14.03 22.53 14.18
C VAL A 509 13.23 21.27 14.41
N GLU A 510 13.56 20.56 15.48
CA GLU A 510 12.77 19.42 15.91
C GLU A 510 11.31 19.88 16.05
N PRO A 511 10.35 19.25 15.36
CA PRO A 511 8.96 19.65 15.44
C PRO A 511 8.55 19.60 16.92
N PRO A 512 7.86 20.64 17.44
CA PRO A 512 7.53 20.70 18.85
C PRO A 512 6.76 19.44 19.24
N VAL A 513 7.17 18.82 20.36
CA VAL A 513 6.45 17.71 20.98
C VAL A 513 5.04 18.20 21.31
N CYS A 514 4.10 17.97 20.40
CA CYS A 514 2.72 18.35 20.63
C CYS A 514 2.07 17.32 21.56
N ASP A 515 1.10 17.79 22.34
CA ASP A 515 0.37 16.95 23.27
C ASP A 515 -0.37 15.83 22.50
N PRO A 516 -0.19 14.53 22.86
CA PRO A 516 -0.87 13.41 22.21
C PRO A 516 -2.39 13.50 22.22
N SER A 517 -2.96 14.29 23.13
CA SER A 517 -4.40 14.57 23.19
C SER A 517 -4.89 15.54 22.09
N MET A 518 -3.99 16.23 21.37
CA MET A 518 -4.38 17.19 20.32
C MET A 518 -4.68 16.51 18.98
N ARG A 519 -5.90 16.76 18.46
CA ARG A 519 -6.42 16.21 17.19
C ARG A 519 -5.50 16.43 15.97
N TRP A 520 -4.79 17.56 15.92
CA TRP A 520 -3.92 17.96 14.80
C TRP A 520 -2.44 17.64 15.00
N CYS A 521 -2.07 16.97 16.09
CA CYS A 521 -0.67 16.66 16.36
C CYS A 521 -0.18 15.57 15.38
N PRO A 522 0.80 15.87 14.50
CA PRO A 522 1.46 14.85 13.69
C PRO A 522 2.30 13.99 14.64
N TYR A 523 1.76 12.82 15.01
CA TYR A 523 2.28 12.03 16.15
C TYR A 523 3.31 10.97 15.77
N ASN A 524 3.87 11.05 14.56
CA ASN A 524 5.06 10.30 14.30
C ASN A 524 6.24 11.20 14.63
N HIS A 525 6.95 10.88 15.72
CA HIS A 525 8.38 11.20 15.88
C HIS A 525 9.22 10.43 14.84
N GLN A 526 8.72 10.32 13.61
CA GLN A 526 9.52 9.92 12.48
C GLN A 526 10.39 11.12 12.16
N ALA A 527 11.70 10.87 12.11
CA ALA A 527 12.65 11.87 11.68
C ALA A 527 12.16 12.51 10.37
N GLY A 528 12.33 13.82 10.23
CA GLY A 528 11.95 14.51 9.01
C GLY A 528 12.63 13.87 7.80
N ALA A 529 11.97 13.92 6.63
CA ALA A 529 12.46 13.28 5.40
C ALA A 529 13.95 13.59 5.10
N THR A 530 14.40 14.81 5.38
CA THR A 530 15.80 15.23 5.19
C THR A 530 16.79 14.53 6.11
N LEU A 531 16.41 14.16 7.34
CA LEU A 531 17.28 13.40 8.26
C LEU A 531 17.46 11.97 7.75
N ILE A 532 16.37 11.35 7.29
CA ILE A 532 16.40 9.99 6.74
C ILE A 532 17.24 9.97 5.45
N GLU A 533 17.07 10.95 4.57
CA GLU A 533 17.89 11.08 3.36
C GLU A 533 19.38 11.30 3.70
N THR A 534 19.69 12.17 4.67
CA THR A 534 21.08 12.40 5.13
C THR A 534 21.71 11.09 5.63
N ALA A 535 21.01 10.37 6.51
CA ALA A 535 21.48 9.10 7.04
C ALA A 535 21.59 8.02 5.96
N ALA A 536 20.67 7.99 4.98
CA ALA A 536 20.72 7.06 3.85
C ALA A 536 21.96 7.29 2.97
N TYR A 537 22.28 8.55 2.63
CA TYR A 537 23.51 8.87 1.88
C TYR A 537 24.77 8.56 2.68
N ALA A 538 24.78 8.82 3.99
CA ALA A 538 25.89 8.45 4.86
C ALA A 538 26.08 6.92 4.88
N LEU A 539 25.00 6.16 5.04
CA LEU A 539 25.02 4.70 5.01
C LEU A 539 25.54 4.18 3.66
N LEU A 540 25.03 4.69 2.53
CA LEU A 540 25.52 4.36 1.19
C LEU A 540 27.01 4.65 1.03
N THR A 541 27.50 5.75 1.61
CA THR A 541 28.92 6.10 1.60
C THR A 541 29.75 5.08 2.37
N PHE A 542 29.33 4.67 3.56
CA PHE A 542 30.04 3.67 4.35
C PHE A 542 30.00 2.28 3.71
N VAL A 543 28.87 1.89 3.11
CA VAL A 543 28.75 0.66 2.33
C VAL A 543 29.70 0.67 1.14
N ALA A 544 29.77 1.79 0.38
CA ALA A 544 30.70 1.93 -0.73
C ALA A 544 32.19 1.92 -0.31
N LYS A 545 32.49 2.18 0.98
CA LYS A 545 33.83 2.12 1.57
C LYS A 545 34.10 0.84 2.36
N ASP A 546 33.15 -0.09 2.43
CA ASP A 546 33.22 -1.30 3.27
C ASP A 546 33.47 -0.99 4.77
N ASP A 547 32.91 0.11 5.28
CA ASP A 547 33.09 0.56 6.67
C ASP A 547 31.92 0.14 7.57
N MET A 548 31.93 -1.14 8.00
CA MET A 548 30.86 -1.71 8.85
C MET A 548 30.71 -1.00 10.19
N ASN A 549 31.81 -0.51 10.74
CA ASN A 549 31.83 0.09 12.08
C ASN A 549 31.01 1.38 12.12
N ASN A 550 31.05 2.16 11.05
CA ASN A 550 30.21 3.36 10.91
C ASN A 550 28.85 3.07 10.27
N ALA A 551 28.73 2.04 9.41
CA ALA A 551 27.47 1.67 8.78
C ALA A 551 26.43 1.14 9.79
N LEU A 552 26.82 0.24 10.71
CA LEU A 552 25.90 -0.42 11.64
C LEU A 552 25.13 0.56 12.56
N PRO A 553 25.77 1.56 13.20
CA PRO A 553 25.04 2.54 14.01
C PRO A 553 24.03 3.37 13.21
N VAL A 554 24.33 3.69 11.95
CA VAL A 554 23.43 4.43 11.05
C VAL A 554 22.25 3.55 10.63
N LEU A 555 22.53 2.27 10.35
CA LEU A 555 21.52 1.29 10.00
C LEU A 555 20.49 1.11 11.12
N ARG A 556 20.95 0.99 12.37
CA ARG A 556 20.06 0.86 13.54
C ARG A 556 19.16 2.07 13.68
N TRP A 557 19.70 3.26 13.48
CA TRP A 557 18.90 4.49 13.48
C TRP A 557 17.88 4.51 12.35
N LEU A 558 18.28 4.25 11.10
CA LEU A 558 17.37 4.24 9.93
C LEU A 558 16.26 3.21 10.09
N THR A 559 16.60 2.01 10.56
CA THR A 559 15.63 0.92 10.77
C THR A 559 14.55 1.32 11.77
N LYS A 560 14.93 2.05 12.83
CA LYS A 560 14.00 2.58 13.84
C LYS A 560 13.04 3.65 13.29
N GLN A 561 13.40 4.35 12.20
CA GLN A 561 12.55 5.38 11.59
C GLN A 561 11.47 4.81 10.66
N ARG A 562 11.46 3.49 10.38
CA ARG A 562 10.50 2.89 9.46
C ARG A 562 9.07 2.92 10.01
N ASN A 563 8.12 3.00 9.10
CA ASN A 563 6.69 2.86 9.41
C ASN A 563 6.26 1.39 9.38
N SER A 564 5.02 1.11 9.80
CA SER A 564 4.45 -0.26 9.82
C SER A 564 4.37 -0.93 8.45
N LEU A 565 4.37 -0.15 7.36
CA LEU A 565 4.35 -0.63 5.98
C LEU A 565 5.76 -0.86 5.40
N GLY A 566 6.82 -0.62 6.18
CA GLY A 566 8.21 -0.79 5.75
C GLY A 566 8.79 0.41 4.99
N GLY A 567 8.04 1.50 4.82
CA GLY A 567 8.52 2.78 4.25
C GLY A 567 8.92 3.79 5.33
N PHE A 568 9.05 5.06 4.94
CA PHE A 568 9.45 6.17 5.83
C PHE A 568 8.40 7.30 5.85
N SER A 569 8.79 8.55 6.08
CA SER A 569 7.90 9.68 6.35
C SER A 569 7.35 10.34 5.08
N SER A 570 8.15 10.38 4.02
CA SER A 570 7.84 10.96 2.72
C SER A 570 8.16 9.94 1.62
N THR A 571 8.39 10.40 0.40
CA THR A 571 8.70 9.51 -0.71
C THR A 571 10.17 9.43 -1.06
N GLN A 572 10.90 10.55 -1.09
CA GLN A 572 12.34 10.50 -1.39
C GLN A 572 13.14 9.84 -0.28
N ASP A 573 12.81 10.13 0.97
CA ASP A 573 13.38 9.43 2.12
C ASP A 573 13.06 7.93 2.10
N THR A 574 11.87 7.53 1.65
CA THR A 574 11.52 6.13 1.47
C THR A 574 12.37 5.50 0.37
N VAL A 575 12.53 6.16 -0.78
CA VAL A 575 13.35 5.69 -1.89
C VAL A 575 14.82 5.55 -1.45
N MET A 576 15.39 6.58 -0.85
CA MET A 576 16.78 6.61 -0.41
C MET A 576 17.02 5.65 0.76
N GLY A 577 16.10 5.58 1.72
CA GLY A 577 16.15 4.67 2.84
C GLY A 577 16.11 3.21 2.40
N LEU A 578 15.16 2.83 1.53
CA LEU A 578 15.10 1.47 0.98
C LEU A 578 16.32 1.13 0.14
N TRP A 579 16.89 2.10 -0.58
CA TRP A 579 18.13 1.90 -1.31
C TRP A 579 19.31 1.65 -0.36
N ALA A 580 19.49 2.49 0.65
CA ALA A 580 20.59 2.31 1.60
C ALA A 580 20.48 0.99 2.37
N LEU A 581 19.25 0.60 2.75
CA LEU A 581 18.97 -0.70 3.38
C LEU A 581 19.23 -1.87 2.43
N SER A 582 18.92 -1.74 1.13
CA SER A 582 19.18 -2.81 0.16
C SER A 582 20.67 -2.98 -0.09
N GLU A 583 21.44 -1.91 -0.32
CA GLU A 583 22.90 -2.01 -0.50
C GLU A 583 23.58 -2.57 0.75
N PHE A 584 23.17 -2.13 1.93
CA PHE A 584 23.68 -2.70 3.18
C PHE A 584 23.33 -4.18 3.31
N GLY A 585 22.08 -4.55 3.03
CA GLY A 585 21.62 -5.93 3.11
C GLY A 585 22.39 -6.86 2.16
N ILE A 586 22.72 -6.41 0.95
CA ILE A 586 23.53 -7.16 -0.03
C ILE A 586 24.94 -7.45 0.49
N MET A 587 25.50 -6.51 1.23
CA MET A 587 26.84 -6.64 1.81
C MET A 587 26.84 -7.48 3.10
N ALA A 588 25.76 -7.41 3.88
CA ALA A 588 25.64 -8.06 5.18
C ALA A 588 25.16 -9.53 5.11
N THR A 589 24.77 -10.06 3.96
CA THR A 589 24.14 -11.40 3.79
C THR A 589 25.04 -12.61 4.02
N SER A 590 26.23 -12.44 4.60
CA SER A 590 27.17 -13.55 4.84
C SER A 590 27.12 -14.06 6.29
N GLY A 591 26.23 -15.01 6.59
CA GLY A 591 26.25 -15.72 7.87
C GLY A 591 25.13 -16.75 8.06
N ASP A 592 25.38 -17.78 8.87
CA ASP A 592 24.34 -18.72 9.30
C ASP A 592 23.41 -18.04 10.31
N ILE A 593 22.12 -17.97 9.97
CA ILE A 593 21.06 -17.45 10.85
C ILE A 593 20.38 -18.62 11.55
N ASN A 594 20.26 -18.53 12.88
CA ASN A 594 19.48 -19.43 13.73
C ASN A 594 19.00 -18.64 14.96
N VAL A 595 17.91 -17.90 14.81
CA VAL A 595 17.40 -16.97 15.82
C VAL A 595 16.04 -17.45 16.32
N ALA A 596 15.96 -17.75 17.63
CA ALA A 596 14.71 -18.04 18.31
C ALA A 596 14.17 -16.77 18.96
N VAL A 597 12.90 -16.45 18.71
CA VAL A 597 12.22 -15.27 19.25
C VAL A 597 10.97 -15.67 20.01
N SER A 598 10.81 -15.14 21.22
CA SER A 598 9.62 -15.34 22.05
C SER A 598 9.09 -14.02 22.60
N VAL A 599 7.78 -13.98 22.79
CA VAL A 599 6.99 -12.84 23.23
C VAL A 599 6.21 -13.26 24.46
N THR A 600 6.29 -12.48 25.53
CA THR A 600 5.57 -12.74 26.78
C THR A 600 4.91 -11.45 27.27
N ALA A 601 3.63 -11.54 27.62
CA ALA A 601 2.85 -10.52 28.30
C ALA A 601 2.00 -11.18 29.39
N ASP A 602 1.23 -10.41 30.15
CA ASP A 602 0.48 -10.90 31.32
C ASP A 602 -0.50 -12.03 30.99
N THR A 603 -1.28 -11.89 29.91
CA THR A 603 -2.27 -12.90 29.49
C THR A 603 -1.86 -13.67 28.24
N PHE A 604 -0.67 -13.41 27.70
CA PHE A 604 -0.28 -13.85 26.37
C PHE A 604 1.17 -14.34 26.31
N THR A 605 1.39 -15.46 25.64
CA THR A 605 2.74 -15.94 25.33
C THR A 605 2.75 -16.53 23.94
N HIS A 606 3.78 -16.21 23.17
CA HIS A 606 3.96 -16.70 21.81
C HIS A 606 5.43 -16.97 21.53
N SER A 607 5.72 -18.04 20.79
CA SER A 607 7.05 -18.35 20.28
C SER A 607 6.94 -18.45 18.76
N PHE A 608 7.77 -17.69 18.07
CA PHE A 608 7.83 -17.71 16.61
C PHE A 608 8.57 -18.95 16.11
N ASP A 609 8.33 -19.32 14.85
CA ASP A 609 9.17 -20.31 14.19
C ASP A 609 10.59 -19.77 14.12
N THR A 610 11.56 -20.64 14.43
CA THR A 610 12.97 -20.26 14.44
C THR A 610 13.38 -19.69 13.08
N ILE A 611 13.98 -18.50 13.11
CA ILE A 611 14.45 -17.82 11.92
C ILE A 611 15.78 -18.47 11.51
N THR A 612 15.81 -18.97 10.29
CA THR A 612 16.93 -19.64 9.64
C THR A 612 17.16 -19.04 8.25
N ASN A 613 18.23 -19.43 7.57
CA ASN A 613 18.51 -18.94 6.21
C ASN A 613 17.35 -19.20 5.22
N THR A 614 16.54 -20.24 5.43
CA THR A 614 15.43 -20.62 4.53
C THR A 614 14.19 -19.74 4.69
N ASN A 615 13.92 -19.22 5.89
CA ASN A 615 12.77 -18.37 6.20
C ASN A 615 13.18 -16.94 6.62
N ALA A 616 14.43 -16.53 6.42
CA ALA A 616 14.95 -15.24 6.89
C ALA A 616 14.18 -14.01 6.35
N VAL A 617 13.59 -14.07 5.15
CA VAL A 617 12.73 -12.98 4.59
C VAL A 617 11.26 -13.10 4.94
N ILE A 618 10.84 -14.23 5.52
CA ILE A 618 9.43 -14.45 5.86
C ILE A 618 9.14 -13.63 7.11
N LEU A 619 8.34 -12.59 6.94
CA LEU A 619 7.81 -11.81 8.05
C LEU A 619 6.82 -12.66 8.83
N GLN A 620 7.11 -12.94 10.10
CA GLN A 620 6.20 -13.66 10.99
C GLN A 620 5.58 -12.65 11.95
N CYS A 621 4.25 -12.52 11.97
CA CYS A 621 3.55 -11.55 12.81
C CYS A 621 2.57 -12.22 13.77
N VAL A 622 2.37 -11.61 14.94
CA VAL A 622 1.36 -12.03 15.92
C VAL A 622 0.65 -10.81 16.50
N VAL A 623 -0.68 -10.90 16.61
CA VAL A 623 -1.52 -9.86 17.22
C VAL A 623 -1.52 -10.04 18.74
N ILE A 624 -1.25 -8.96 19.46
CA ILE A 624 -1.24 -8.94 20.92
C ILE A 624 -2.67 -8.66 21.43
N PRO A 625 -3.20 -9.46 22.37
CA PRO A 625 -4.51 -9.21 22.98
C PRO A 625 -4.56 -7.83 23.64
N GLN A 626 -5.67 -7.12 23.45
CA GLN A 626 -5.79 -5.68 23.77
C GLN A 626 -5.61 -5.36 25.25
N GLU A 627 -5.89 -6.32 26.13
CA GLU A 627 -5.76 -6.21 27.57
C GLU A 627 -4.30 -6.10 28.06
N ASN A 628 -3.31 -6.41 27.21
CA ASN A 628 -1.90 -6.32 27.57
C ASN A 628 -1.37 -4.92 27.25
N ASP A 629 -0.93 -4.19 28.28
CA ASP A 629 -0.29 -2.88 28.14
C ASP A 629 1.24 -2.95 28.07
N GLU A 630 1.84 -4.11 28.36
CA GLU A 630 3.27 -4.33 28.25
C GLU A 630 3.56 -5.68 27.58
N VAL A 631 4.66 -5.74 26.85
CA VAL A 631 5.11 -6.98 26.22
C VAL A 631 6.63 -7.10 26.23
N ALA A 632 7.15 -8.21 26.73
CA ALA A 632 8.56 -8.55 26.71
C ALA A 632 8.89 -9.39 25.47
N VAL A 633 9.92 -8.97 24.73
CA VAL A 633 10.46 -9.72 23.59
C VAL A 633 11.86 -10.19 23.94
N SER A 634 12.18 -11.45 23.63
CA SER A 634 13.52 -12.01 23.79
C SER A 634 13.98 -12.73 22.54
N MET A 635 15.26 -12.50 22.16
CA MET A 635 15.90 -13.18 21.04
C MET A 635 17.18 -13.88 21.50
N THR A 636 17.36 -15.12 21.07
CA THR A 636 18.54 -15.96 21.39
C THR A 636 18.97 -16.78 20.18
N GLY A 637 20.20 -17.29 20.19
CA GLY A 637 20.75 -18.08 19.09
C GLY A 637 21.95 -17.42 18.41
N GLN A 638 22.04 -17.53 17.08
CA GLN A 638 23.15 -17.07 16.26
C GLN A 638 22.64 -16.27 15.05
N GLY A 639 23.36 -15.20 14.69
CA GLY A 639 23.02 -14.31 13.58
C GLY A 639 22.25 -13.07 14.03
N ALA A 640 21.66 -12.36 13.08
CA ALA A 640 20.89 -11.16 13.34
C ALA A 640 19.40 -11.36 13.08
N GLY A 641 18.60 -10.59 13.80
CA GLY A 641 17.17 -10.56 13.60
C GLY A 641 16.60 -9.17 13.83
N LEU A 642 15.39 -9.00 13.35
CA LEU A 642 14.67 -7.75 13.33
C LEU A 642 13.32 -7.95 13.98
N VAL A 643 13.02 -7.14 15.00
CA VAL A 643 11.74 -7.12 15.71
C VAL A 643 11.06 -5.81 15.42
N GLN A 644 9.81 -5.87 14.99
CA GLN A 644 8.96 -4.71 14.77
C GLN A 644 7.73 -4.82 15.68
N VAL A 645 7.60 -3.89 16.62
CA VAL A 645 6.44 -3.72 17.48
C VAL A 645 5.60 -2.57 16.92
N SER A 646 4.39 -2.89 16.49
CA SER A 646 3.41 -1.95 15.94
C SER A 646 2.23 -1.83 16.90
N LEU A 647 1.80 -0.61 17.18
CA LEU A 647 0.60 -0.31 17.95
C LEU A 647 -0.22 0.69 17.17
N GLN A 648 -1.52 0.45 17.06
CA GLN A 648 -2.48 1.41 16.53
C GLN A 648 -3.64 1.61 17.50
N TYR A 649 -4.20 2.81 17.58
CA TYR A 649 -5.34 3.15 18.43
C TYR A 649 -6.09 4.40 17.95
#